data_AF-A0A521FD52-F1
#
_entry.id   AF-A0A521FD52-F1
#
_cell.length_a   1.000
_cell.length_b   1.000
_cell.length_c   1.000
_cell.angle_alpha   90.00
_cell.angle_beta   90.00
_cell.angle_gamma   90.00
#
_symmetry.space_group_name_H-M   'P 1'
#
loop_
_entity.id
_entity.type
_entity.pdbx_description
1 polymer ?
#
loop_
_entity_poly.entity_id
_entity_poly.type
_entity_poly.pdbx_seq_one_letter_code
_entity_poly.pdbx_strand_id
1 'polypeptide(L)'
;MLFLCLLLLNFLSLHAQENVKRKQLFDDDWRFFLGEETKASSDNFNDKDWRKLDLPHDWSIEGKVHPKNPTGAGGGYFPAGVAWYRKTFTVPENWKTQKTAIYFEGVYMNSEVFINGKSLGVYPYGYSSFSYDLSQYLKYGEQNVIAVRVDNSQQMNSRWYSGSGIYRHVWLIQTNPVHIAQWGTGISTFEISAKKATVRVETKLMNETESLQEITVTALIQNPNSNTAGRHETKVVLSPKSEKVVTQLIKVSNPALWSPQQPFLYKVLMQVAKQKKIIDESIVDFGIRSLKFTAENGFQLNGKTIKLNGGCVHHDNGALGAAAFDRAEQRKVELLKASGFNAVRTSHNPPSEAFLDACDRLGLLVMDESFDCWKIGKNKYDYSNYFNAWWKRDLQAMVLRDRNHPSIFMWSIGNEIPEREDPDAVNTAKMLSEEIKKIDTSRPVTSAVVNGGKNWDIFDPLMAQHDVAGYNYNLDKAPQDHTRVPSRIIVQTESYPKDAFKNWELVQKNKYIIGDFVWTAMDYLGESGIGRYYYSGEVPGEHWENDFFPWHGAYCGDIDLIGWRKPIAHYRGMLYNDKEKLYMAVREPAPEPLEIKQTWWSVYPTWESWTWTEYTGKNVEVEVYSKYPKVRLYLNGQLLGEKQTGEQQEFKAVFTVPYASGSLRAVGVANEKEQESVTLKTAGEAVQIKLVADRKEIKADGQDLSYIAVELRDREGVLNPNADRRLTFKIEGPGTIQGVDNANLKDFEPYQSLTRKAWHGRALAIVRSTHEKGEIKVTVSGDGLQPQTITITSI
;
A
#
# COMPACT_ATOMS: atom_id res chain seq x y z
N MET A 1 19.10 -70.56 41.55
CA MET A 1 18.19 -69.43 41.30
C MET A 1 18.67 -68.28 42.18
N LEU A 2 18.91 -67.05 41.74
CA LEU A 2 18.71 -66.38 40.47
C LEU A 2 19.68 -65.17 40.46
N PHE A 3 20.15 -64.80 39.27
CA PHE A 3 21.05 -63.68 38.96
C PHE A 3 20.52 -62.31 39.44
N LEU A 4 21.41 -61.45 39.95
CA LEU A 4 21.18 -60.01 40.12
C LEU A 4 22.17 -59.25 39.21
N CYS A 5 21.70 -58.77 38.05
CA CYS A 5 22.48 -57.93 37.14
C CYS A 5 22.24 -56.44 37.44
N LEU A 6 23.32 -55.70 37.63
CA LEU A 6 23.36 -54.24 37.58
C LEU A 6 22.96 -53.75 36.18
N LEU A 7 22.07 -52.76 36.11
CA LEU A 7 21.79 -51.97 34.91
C LEU A 7 21.97 -50.48 35.25
N LEU A 8 23.15 -49.96 34.88
CA LEU A 8 23.45 -48.53 34.78
C LEU A 8 22.75 -47.97 33.54
N LEU A 9 21.67 -47.23 33.72
CA LEU A 9 21.01 -46.46 32.67
C LEU A 9 21.70 -45.09 32.55
N ASN A 10 22.56 -44.95 31.53
CA ASN A 10 23.02 -43.67 31.03
C ASN A 10 21.83 -42.92 30.41
N PHE A 11 21.36 -41.87 31.08
CA PHE A 11 20.49 -40.86 30.46
C PHE A 11 21.32 -39.98 29.53
N LEU A 12 21.46 -40.39 28.27
CA LEU A 12 21.82 -39.49 27.19
C LEU A 12 20.59 -38.66 26.84
N SER A 13 20.49 -37.47 27.42
CA SER A 13 19.57 -36.43 26.97
C SER A 13 19.94 -35.98 25.55
N LEU A 14 19.33 -36.62 24.54
CA LEU A 14 19.29 -36.09 23.19
C LEU A 14 18.59 -34.73 23.24
N HIS A 15 19.38 -33.66 23.26
CA HIS A 15 18.88 -32.34 22.90
C HIS A 15 18.61 -32.40 21.40
N ALA A 16 17.34 -32.57 21.01
CA ALA A 16 16.91 -32.23 19.67
C ALA A 16 17.33 -30.78 19.43
N GLN A 17 18.23 -30.56 18.47
CA GLN A 17 18.63 -29.22 18.05
C GLN A 17 17.38 -28.58 17.45
N GLU A 18 16.66 -27.76 18.24
CA GLU A 18 15.56 -26.96 17.71
C GLU A 18 16.11 -26.15 16.53
N ASN A 19 15.55 -26.36 15.34
CA ASN A 19 15.90 -25.59 14.17
C ASN A 19 15.39 -24.16 14.38
N VAL A 20 16.29 -23.27 14.80
CA VAL A 20 16.03 -21.84 14.91
C VAL A 20 15.57 -21.31 13.55
N LYS A 21 14.39 -20.68 13.48
CA LYS A 21 13.88 -20.08 12.25
C LYS A 21 14.83 -18.97 11.78
N ARG A 22 15.14 -18.95 10.47
CA ARG A 22 16.05 -17.96 9.86
C ARG A 22 15.55 -16.52 9.99
N LYS A 23 14.26 -16.25 9.75
CA LYS A 23 13.61 -14.92 9.88
C LYS A 23 12.56 -15.03 10.99
N GLN A 24 12.70 -14.25 12.06
CA GLN A 24 11.85 -14.28 13.25
C GLN A 24 11.22 -12.90 13.45
N LEU A 25 9.89 -12.84 13.56
CA LEU A 25 9.20 -11.57 13.81
C LEU A 25 9.62 -11.05 15.18
N PHE A 26 9.94 -9.76 15.26
CA PHE A 26 10.52 -9.14 16.44
C PHE A 26 9.70 -7.93 16.92
N ASP A 27 8.41 -7.94 16.63
CA ASP A 27 7.49 -6.82 16.83
C ASP A 27 6.89 -6.72 18.24
N ASP A 28 6.84 -7.82 18.98
CA ASP A 28 6.15 -7.84 20.29
C ASP A 28 6.97 -7.16 21.40
N ASP A 29 6.35 -6.71 22.48
CA ASP A 29 7.01 -6.32 23.74
C ASP A 29 8.07 -5.20 23.63
N TRP A 30 7.83 -4.19 22.78
CA TRP A 30 8.64 -2.97 22.78
C TRP A 30 8.20 -1.99 23.86
N ARG A 31 9.13 -1.15 24.27
CA ARG A 31 8.90 0.02 25.12
C ARG A 31 9.06 1.29 24.33
N PHE A 32 8.20 2.26 24.59
CA PHE A 32 8.12 3.52 23.84
C PHE A 32 8.07 4.73 24.75
N PHE A 33 8.80 5.77 24.37
CA PHE A 33 8.80 7.08 24.99
C PHE A 33 8.81 8.18 23.93
N LEU A 34 7.79 9.04 23.96
CA LEU A 34 7.72 10.23 23.11
C LEU A 34 8.45 11.39 23.80
N GLY A 35 9.60 11.75 23.27
CA GLY A 35 10.50 12.75 23.82
C GLY A 35 11.95 12.38 23.57
N GLU A 36 12.84 13.35 23.79
CA GLU A 36 14.27 13.09 23.78
C GLU A 36 14.73 12.55 25.14
N GLU A 37 15.46 11.44 25.14
CA GLU A 37 16.09 10.86 26.34
C GLU A 37 17.49 10.36 25.98
N THR A 38 18.48 11.23 26.13
CA THR A 38 19.87 10.94 25.72
C THR A 38 20.50 9.73 26.42
N LYS A 39 19.97 9.32 27.58
CA LYS A 39 20.47 8.13 28.31
C LYS A 39 19.82 6.83 27.82
N ALA A 40 18.77 6.90 27.00
CA ALA A 40 18.03 5.73 26.53
C ALA A 40 18.82 4.80 25.59
N SER A 41 19.99 5.21 25.10
CA SER A 41 20.90 4.31 24.39
C SER A 41 21.59 3.30 25.31
N SER A 42 21.75 3.63 26.60
CA SER A 42 22.50 2.82 27.56
C SER A 42 21.81 1.49 27.87
N ASP A 43 22.61 0.44 28.08
CA ASP A 43 22.11 -0.91 28.40
C ASP A 43 21.53 -1.02 29.82
N ASN A 44 21.94 -0.15 30.75
CA ASN A 44 21.44 -0.11 32.12
C ASN A 44 20.35 0.95 32.38
N PHE A 45 19.90 1.66 31.34
CA PHE A 45 18.82 2.63 31.46
C PHE A 45 17.51 1.94 31.89
N ASN A 46 16.86 2.49 32.91
CA ASN A 46 15.61 1.95 33.43
C ASN A 46 14.41 2.50 32.66
N ASP A 47 13.89 1.71 31.73
CA ASP A 47 12.71 2.02 30.91
C ASP A 47 11.40 1.44 31.47
N LYS A 48 11.39 0.98 32.74
CA LYS A 48 10.24 0.26 33.32
C LYS A 48 8.91 1.02 33.22
N ASP A 49 8.98 2.34 33.27
CA ASP A 49 7.83 3.27 33.27
C ASP A 49 7.44 3.71 31.85
N TRP A 50 8.17 3.28 30.82
CA TRP A 50 7.81 3.51 29.42
C TRP A 50 6.62 2.66 29.00
N ARG A 51 5.82 3.19 28.05
CA ARG A 51 4.65 2.48 27.51
C ARG A 51 5.11 1.20 26.82
N LYS A 52 4.45 0.09 27.11
CA LYS A 52 4.60 -1.15 26.32
C LYS A 52 3.70 -1.12 25.10
N LEU A 53 4.20 -1.61 23.98
CA LEU A 53 3.46 -1.77 22.73
C LEU A 53 4.09 -2.82 21.82
N ASP A 54 3.32 -3.26 20.83
CA ASP A 54 3.78 -4.13 19.75
C ASP A 54 3.80 -3.34 18.44
N LEU A 55 4.82 -3.57 17.63
CA LEU A 55 5.00 -2.98 16.31
C LEU A 55 4.03 -3.62 15.28
N PRO A 56 3.81 -3.00 14.10
CA PRO A 56 4.24 -1.66 13.69
C PRO A 56 3.58 -0.55 14.53
N HIS A 57 4.31 0.55 14.74
CA HIS A 57 3.84 1.68 15.53
C HIS A 57 4.11 3.02 14.84
N ASP A 58 3.06 3.83 14.76
CA ASP A 58 3.09 5.22 14.34
C ASP A 58 2.59 6.09 15.50
N TRP A 59 3.44 6.94 16.09
CA TRP A 59 3.02 7.76 17.23
C TRP A 59 2.27 9.04 16.80
N SER A 60 2.38 9.45 15.52
CA SER A 60 1.74 10.67 15.03
C SER A 60 0.22 10.52 15.00
N ILE A 61 -0.28 9.35 14.59
CA ILE A 61 -1.72 9.07 14.47
C ILE A 61 -2.45 9.03 15.82
N GLU A 62 -1.72 8.78 16.91
CA GLU A 62 -2.24 8.80 18.28
C GLU A 62 -2.50 10.24 18.77
N GLY A 63 -1.80 11.19 18.16
CA GLY A 63 -1.85 12.59 18.52
C GLY A 63 -3.08 13.32 17.98
N LYS A 64 -3.40 14.46 18.59
CA LYS A 64 -4.48 15.32 18.12
C LYS A 64 -4.01 16.19 16.95
N VAL A 65 -4.78 16.17 15.87
CA VAL A 65 -4.65 17.09 14.73
C VAL A 65 -4.86 18.53 15.21
N HIS A 66 -3.93 19.43 14.89
CA HIS A 66 -3.97 20.81 15.36
C HIS A 66 -3.19 21.76 14.42
N PRO A 67 -3.72 22.95 14.07
CA PRO A 67 -3.12 23.83 13.05
C PRO A 67 -1.70 24.33 13.40
N LYS A 68 -1.29 24.24 14.67
CA LYS A 68 0.07 24.59 15.13
C LYS A 68 1.06 23.42 15.15
N ASN A 69 0.63 22.20 14.80
CA ASN A 69 1.54 21.08 14.73
C ASN A 69 2.56 21.30 13.60
N PRO A 70 3.82 20.90 13.79
CA PRO A 70 4.93 21.33 12.94
C PRO A 70 4.88 20.76 11.52
N THR A 71 4.10 19.69 11.30
CA THR A 71 3.93 19.04 9.99
C THR A 71 3.09 19.87 9.01
N GLY A 72 2.33 20.87 9.50
CA GLY A 72 1.48 21.75 8.69
C GLY A 72 0.47 21.01 7.82
N ALA A 73 -0.05 21.70 6.80
CA ALA A 73 -1.02 21.13 5.86
C ALA A 73 -0.49 19.87 5.14
N GLY A 74 0.80 19.86 4.82
CA GLY A 74 1.44 18.75 4.10
C GLY A 74 1.39 17.45 4.89
N GLY A 75 1.76 17.45 6.18
CA GLY A 75 1.65 16.25 7.01
C GLY A 75 0.33 16.14 7.77
N GLY A 76 -0.75 16.80 7.33
CA GLY A 76 -2.09 16.64 7.90
C GLY A 76 -2.26 17.24 9.29
N TYR A 77 -1.42 18.20 9.67
CA TYR A 77 -1.41 18.84 10.99
C TYR A 77 -1.31 17.85 12.16
N PHE A 78 -0.65 16.70 11.96
CA PHE A 78 -0.34 15.74 13.03
C PHE A 78 0.93 16.12 13.79
N PRO A 79 1.06 15.76 15.08
CA PRO A 79 2.30 16.01 15.81
C PRO A 79 3.43 15.13 15.27
N ALA A 80 4.66 15.62 15.42
CA ALA A 80 5.89 14.89 15.11
C ALA A 80 6.84 15.02 16.31
N GLY A 81 8.15 14.92 16.09
CA GLY A 81 9.16 15.11 17.15
C GLY A 81 10.16 13.97 17.20
N VAL A 82 10.76 13.78 18.38
CA VAL A 82 11.71 12.70 18.65
C VAL A 82 11.04 11.69 19.57
N ALA A 83 11.27 10.41 19.31
CA ALA A 83 10.88 9.34 20.21
C ALA A 83 11.96 8.26 20.30
N TRP A 84 11.85 7.45 21.34
CA TRP A 84 12.70 6.31 21.57
C TRP A 84 11.89 5.04 21.70
N TYR A 85 12.40 3.97 21.10
CA TYR A 85 11.94 2.61 21.27
C TYR A 85 13.04 1.80 21.96
N ARG A 86 12.67 0.90 22.87
CA ARG A 86 13.59 -0.01 23.54
C ARG A 86 13.02 -1.42 23.60
N LYS A 87 13.87 -2.42 23.42
CA LYS A 87 13.50 -3.83 23.59
C LYS A 87 14.61 -4.59 24.28
N THR A 88 14.22 -5.30 25.34
CA THR A 88 15.10 -6.23 26.05
C THR A 88 14.79 -7.65 25.60
N PHE A 89 15.81 -8.42 25.26
CA PHE A 89 15.66 -9.79 24.78
C PHE A 89 16.87 -10.64 25.21
N THR A 90 16.67 -11.95 25.34
CA THR A 90 17.74 -12.88 25.71
C THR A 90 18.22 -13.62 24.48
N VAL A 91 19.54 -13.74 24.33
CA VAL A 91 20.15 -14.52 23.24
C VAL A 91 20.74 -15.81 23.81
N PRO A 92 20.32 -17.00 23.33
CA PRO A 92 20.86 -18.28 23.76
C PRO A 92 22.37 -18.46 23.46
N GLU A 93 23.09 -19.21 24.30
CA GLU A 93 24.55 -19.44 24.13
C GLU A 93 24.90 -20.17 22.82
N ASN A 94 23.99 -21.02 22.32
CA ASN A 94 24.19 -21.75 21.07
C ASN A 94 24.17 -20.85 19.81
N TRP A 95 23.76 -19.58 19.93
CA TRP A 95 23.83 -18.61 18.83
C TRP A 95 25.24 -18.05 18.61
N LYS A 96 26.18 -18.28 19.53
CA LYS A 96 27.56 -17.77 19.43
C LYS A 96 28.33 -18.24 18.19
N THR A 97 27.92 -19.36 17.61
CA THR A 97 28.47 -19.89 16.36
C THR A 97 27.71 -19.43 15.12
N GLN A 98 26.66 -18.65 15.28
CA GLN A 98 25.78 -18.13 14.23
C GLN A 98 26.02 -16.64 14.00
N LYS A 99 25.37 -16.11 12.98
CA LYS A 99 25.30 -14.69 12.64
C LYS A 99 23.90 -14.21 12.95
N THR A 100 23.81 -13.12 13.70
CA THR A 100 22.55 -12.48 14.08
C THR A 100 22.50 -11.08 13.52
N ALA A 101 21.44 -10.74 12.79
CA ALA A 101 21.17 -9.39 12.34
C ALA A 101 19.76 -8.94 12.76
N ILE A 102 19.58 -7.63 12.94
CA ILE A 102 18.26 -7.00 13.03
C ILE A 102 17.92 -6.38 11.68
N TYR A 103 16.69 -6.57 11.24
CA TYR A 103 16.17 -6.09 9.96
C TYR A 103 14.94 -5.23 10.19
N PHE A 104 14.98 -3.98 9.74
CA PHE A 104 13.86 -3.04 9.77
C PHE A 104 13.31 -2.89 8.35
N GLU A 105 12.01 -3.09 8.18
CA GLU A 105 11.36 -2.85 6.88
C GLU A 105 11.10 -1.37 6.58
N GLY A 106 11.15 -0.52 7.61
CA GLY A 106 11.06 0.94 7.47
C GLY A 106 10.90 1.63 8.82
N VAL A 107 11.59 2.76 8.99
CA VAL A 107 11.51 3.61 10.18
C VAL A 107 11.48 5.06 9.73
N TYR A 108 10.37 5.77 9.97
CA TYR A 108 10.21 7.17 9.57
C TYR A 108 10.49 8.10 10.75
N MET A 109 11.56 8.91 10.76
CA MET A 109 12.74 8.85 9.88
C MET A 109 14.00 9.24 10.69
N ASN A 110 15.16 9.36 10.03
CA ASN A 110 16.43 9.70 10.70
C ASN A 110 16.67 8.84 11.95
N SER A 111 16.50 7.54 11.79
CA SER A 111 16.63 6.62 12.91
C SER A 111 18.08 6.35 13.27
N GLU A 112 18.39 6.19 14.55
CA GLU A 112 19.67 5.69 15.03
C GLU A 112 19.43 4.44 15.90
N VAL A 113 20.11 3.34 15.57
CA VAL A 113 19.93 2.06 16.25
C VAL A 113 21.13 1.77 17.14
N PHE A 114 20.85 1.32 18.35
CA PHE A 114 21.84 0.93 19.35
C PHE A 114 21.62 -0.51 19.80
N ILE A 115 22.72 -1.20 20.10
CA ILE A 115 22.74 -2.48 20.80
C ILE A 115 23.68 -2.37 21.99
N ASN A 116 23.17 -2.65 23.20
CA ASN A 116 23.95 -2.65 24.43
C ASN A 116 24.81 -1.37 24.63
N GLY A 117 24.22 -0.19 24.41
CA GLY A 117 24.94 1.09 24.54
C GLY A 117 25.78 1.52 23.33
N LYS A 118 25.93 0.67 22.30
CA LYS A 118 26.75 0.97 21.12
C LYS A 118 25.87 1.32 19.91
N SER A 119 26.15 2.46 19.28
CA SER A 119 25.49 2.85 18.03
C SER A 119 25.92 1.93 16.88
N LEU A 120 24.94 1.46 16.10
CA LEU A 120 25.11 0.71 14.85
C LEU A 120 25.09 1.65 13.64
N GLY A 121 24.61 2.88 13.82
CA GLY A 121 24.59 3.92 12.80
C GLY A 121 23.21 4.59 12.64
N VAL A 122 23.22 5.65 11.83
CA VAL A 122 22.03 6.42 11.44
C VAL A 122 21.51 5.95 10.09
N TYR A 123 20.19 5.90 9.93
CA TYR A 123 19.50 5.62 8.68
C TYR A 123 18.51 6.75 8.35
N PRO A 124 18.83 7.65 7.39
CA PRO A 124 18.01 8.82 7.13
C PRO A 124 16.67 8.55 6.44
N TYR A 125 16.65 7.74 5.38
CA TYR A 125 15.46 7.57 4.57
C TYR A 125 14.38 6.78 5.29
N GLY A 126 13.15 7.29 5.27
CA GLY A 126 12.05 6.71 6.02
C GLY A 126 11.39 5.48 5.39
N TYR A 127 11.69 5.17 4.13
CA TYR A 127 10.90 4.20 3.34
C TYR A 127 11.68 2.97 2.86
N SER A 128 13.01 3.02 2.86
CA SER A 128 13.83 1.87 2.49
C SER A 128 14.05 0.95 3.70
N SER A 129 14.12 -0.34 3.43
CA SER A 129 14.47 -1.34 4.44
C SER A 129 15.98 -1.39 4.67
N PHE A 130 16.40 -1.78 5.87
CA PHE A 130 17.83 -1.87 6.23
C PHE A 130 18.10 -2.87 7.35
N SER A 131 19.36 -3.29 7.48
CA SER A 131 19.79 -4.22 8.52
C SER A 131 21.13 -3.86 9.15
N TYR A 132 21.36 -4.38 10.36
CA TYR A 132 22.63 -4.32 11.07
C TYR A 132 23.01 -5.70 11.62
N ASP A 133 24.28 -6.06 11.47
CA ASP A 133 24.85 -7.25 12.12
C ASP A 133 25.06 -6.98 13.61
N LEU A 134 24.40 -7.78 14.45
CA LEU A 134 24.47 -7.71 15.91
C LEU A 134 25.55 -8.62 16.49
N SER A 135 26.09 -9.57 15.72
CA SER A 135 26.82 -10.74 16.23
C SER A 135 27.98 -10.39 17.18
N GLN A 136 28.72 -9.32 16.89
CA GLN A 136 29.87 -8.87 17.70
C GLN A 136 29.48 -8.08 18.96
N TYR A 137 28.21 -7.72 19.11
CA TYR A 137 27.69 -6.89 20.19
C TYR A 137 26.81 -7.64 21.18
N LEU A 138 26.39 -8.86 20.83
CA LEU A 138 25.51 -9.68 21.66
C LEU A 138 26.23 -10.24 22.89
N LYS A 139 25.55 -10.19 24.03
CA LYS A 139 25.87 -10.89 25.26
C LYS A 139 25.13 -12.23 25.23
N TYR A 140 25.85 -13.32 24.99
CA TYR A 140 25.26 -14.66 24.88
C TYR A 140 24.96 -15.20 26.28
N GLY A 141 23.81 -15.88 26.43
CA GLY A 141 23.31 -16.36 27.72
C GLY A 141 22.75 -15.27 28.65
N GLU A 142 22.75 -14.02 28.19
CA GLU A 142 22.37 -12.84 28.98
C GLU A 142 21.34 -11.96 28.24
N GLN A 143 20.82 -10.96 28.96
CA GLN A 143 19.94 -9.95 28.39
C GLN A 143 20.72 -8.97 27.50
N ASN A 144 20.11 -8.64 26.38
CA ASN A 144 20.55 -7.66 25.41
C ASN A 144 19.48 -6.58 25.27
N VAL A 145 19.92 -5.36 24.98
CA VAL A 145 19.03 -4.20 24.82
C VAL A 145 19.25 -3.58 23.46
N ILE A 146 18.19 -3.57 22.65
CA ILE A 146 18.10 -2.68 21.48
C ILE A 146 17.45 -1.38 21.92
N ALA A 147 18.01 -0.25 21.48
CA ALA A 147 17.36 1.05 21.55
C ALA A 147 17.34 1.69 20.16
N VAL A 148 16.26 2.38 19.81
CA VAL A 148 16.12 3.07 18.54
C VAL A 148 15.64 4.49 18.82
N ARG A 149 16.47 5.47 18.49
CA ARG A 149 16.06 6.88 18.45
C ARG A 149 15.46 7.15 17.08
N VAL A 150 14.29 7.77 17.02
CA VAL A 150 13.65 8.18 15.75
C VAL A 150 13.42 9.68 15.81
N ASP A 151 13.90 10.41 14.80
CA ASP A 151 13.88 11.87 14.77
C ASP A 151 13.10 12.39 13.58
N ASN A 152 11.83 12.70 13.84
CA ASN A 152 10.94 13.37 12.89
C ASN A 152 10.69 14.84 13.30
N SER A 153 11.63 15.47 14.03
CA SER A 153 11.44 16.82 14.57
C SER A 153 11.64 17.93 13.55
N GLN A 154 12.48 17.71 12.54
CA GLN A 154 12.72 18.66 11.46
C GLN A 154 11.58 18.63 10.44
N GLN A 155 10.65 19.57 10.57
CA GLN A 155 9.47 19.70 9.71
C GLN A 155 9.47 21.06 8.98
N MET A 156 8.87 21.16 7.80
CA MET A 156 8.22 20.08 7.04
C MET A 156 9.26 19.27 6.25
N ASN A 157 9.11 17.95 6.23
CA ASN A 157 9.99 17.01 5.51
C ASN A 157 9.25 16.08 4.52
N SER A 158 7.92 16.24 4.39
CA SER A 158 7.07 15.47 3.49
C SER A 158 5.95 16.36 2.95
N ARG A 159 5.45 16.06 1.74
CA ARG A 159 4.24 16.69 1.20
C ARG A 159 2.96 16.06 1.74
N TRP A 160 2.97 14.77 2.03
CA TRP A 160 1.86 13.98 2.59
C TRP A 160 2.14 13.53 4.02
N TYR A 161 1.15 12.92 4.68
CA TYR A 161 1.31 12.33 6.01
C TYR A 161 2.34 11.19 5.97
N SER A 162 3.47 11.39 6.64
CA SER A 162 4.53 10.37 6.75
C SER A 162 4.29 9.37 7.88
N GLY A 163 3.61 9.80 8.94
CA GLY A 163 3.67 9.15 10.24
C GLY A 163 5.04 9.30 10.90
N SER A 164 5.19 8.74 12.09
CA SER A 164 6.46 8.74 12.81
C SER A 164 6.68 7.45 13.59
N GLY A 165 7.84 6.81 13.40
CA GLY A 165 8.23 5.63 14.17
C GLY A 165 8.63 4.42 13.35
N ILE A 166 8.64 3.27 14.04
CA ILE A 166 8.92 1.97 13.43
C ILE A 166 7.58 1.43 12.88
N TYR A 167 7.16 1.98 11.75
CA TYR A 167 5.83 1.78 11.17
C TYR A 167 5.72 0.52 10.30
N ARG A 168 6.80 -0.24 10.13
CA ARG A 168 6.82 -1.56 9.47
C ARG A 168 7.48 -2.60 10.37
N HIS A 169 7.35 -3.87 9.98
CA HIS A 169 7.86 -5.01 10.73
C HIS A 169 9.37 -4.94 10.99
N VAL A 170 9.76 -5.47 12.15
CA VAL A 170 11.14 -5.71 12.54
C VAL A 170 11.36 -7.21 12.67
N TRP A 171 12.52 -7.67 12.20
CA TRP A 171 12.87 -9.08 12.20
C TRP A 171 14.26 -9.32 12.79
N LEU A 172 14.41 -10.42 13.54
CA LEU A 172 15.73 -11.01 13.79
C LEU A 172 16.04 -12.04 12.71
N ILE A 173 17.22 -11.91 12.12
CA ILE A 173 17.74 -12.80 11.09
C ILE A 173 18.87 -13.64 11.69
N GLN A 174 18.72 -14.95 11.69
CA GLN A 174 19.71 -15.93 12.13
C GLN A 174 20.24 -16.75 10.97
N THR A 175 21.56 -16.73 10.76
CA THR A 175 22.21 -17.54 9.73
C THR A 175 23.47 -18.22 10.26
N ASN A 176 23.94 -19.26 9.58
CA ASN A 176 25.30 -19.75 9.82
C ASN A 176 26.33 -18.81 9.16
N PRO A 177 27.63 -18.84 9.55
CA PRO A 177 28.66 -18.03 8.90
C PRO A 177 28.83 -18.28 7.41
N VAL A 178 28.35 -19.42 6.90
CA VAL A 178 28.17 -19.70 5.48
C VAL A 178 26.68 -19.68 5.19
N HIS A 179 26.21 -18.69 4.44
CA HIS A 179 24.79 -18.42 4.26
C HIS A 179 24.47 -17.70 2.95
N ILE A 180 23.18 -17.62 2.63
CA ILE A 180 22.63 -16.79 1.55
C ILE A 180 22.54 -15.35 2.07
N ALA A 181 23.17 -14.41 1.35
CA ALA A 181 23.16 -12.99 1.70
C ALA A 181 21.72 -12.46 1.84
N GLN A 182 21.55 -11.37 2.60
CA GLN A 182 20.28 -10.65 2.62
C GLN A 182 19.90 -10.18 1.21
N TRP A 183 18.66 -10.48 0.79
CA TRP A 183 18.17 -10.28 -0.58
C TRP A 183 19.05 -10.94 -1.67
N GLY A 184 19.84 -11.94 -1.27
CA GLY A 184 20.83 -12.60 -2.12
C GLY A 184 20.25 -13.50 -3.20
N THR A 185 18.95 -13.82 -3.13
CA THR A 185 18.26 -14.61 -4.14
C THR A 185 17.57 -13.68 -5.14
N GLY A 186 17.95 -13.76 -6.41
CA GLY A 186 17.29 -13.07 -7.53
C GLY A 186 16.70 -14.10 -8.50
N ILE A 187 15.43 -13.91 -8.86
CA ILE A 187 14.70 -14.82 -9.75
C ILE A 187 14.26 -14.06 -11.00
N SER A 188 14.56 -14.63 -12.16
CA SER A 188 14.09 -14.14 -13.46
C SER A 188 13.57 -15.29 -14.33
N THR A 189 12.65 -14.97 -15.25
CA THR A 189 12.02 -15.98 -16.10
C THR A 189 12.11 -15.60 -17.57
N PHE A 190 12.54 -16.53 -18.43
CA PHE A 190 12.66 -16.34 -19.87
C PHE A 190 12.27 -17.62 -20.64
N GLU A 191 12.25 -17.53 -21.98
CA GLU A 191 11.75 -18.60 -22.87
C GLU A 191 10.34 -19.11 -22.49
N ILE A 192 9.44 -18.17 -22.18
CA ILE A 192 8.11 -18.49 -21.64
C ILE A 192 7.15 -18.86 -22.78
N SER A 193 6.51 -20.02 -22.64
CA SER A 193 5.46 -20.53 -23.52
C SER A 193 4.46 -21.36 -22.70
N ALA A 194 3.36 -21.78 -23.33
CA ALA A 194 2.40 -22.68 -22.68
C ALA A 194 3.02 -24.04 -22.27
N LYS A 195 4.11 -24.48 -22.93
CA LYS A 195 4.73 -25.80 -22.68
C LYS A 195 5.89 -25.77 -21.70
N LYS A 196 6.62 -24.65 -21.64
CA LYS A 196 7.82 -24.50 -20.80
C LYS A 196 8.08 -23.04 -20.43
N ALA A 197 8.74 -22.85 -19.29
CA ALA A 197 9.47 -21.64 -18.94
C ALA A 197 10.84 -22.03 -18.37
N THR A 198 11.85 -21.17 -18.58
CA THR A 198 13.15 -21.28 -17.91
C THR A 198 13.20 -20.27 -16.77
N VAL A 199 13.40 -20.77 -15.56
CA VAL A 199 13.60 -19.98 -14.35
C VAL A 199 15.10 -19.91 -14.09
N ARG A 200 15.65 -18.70 -14.03
CA ARG A 200 17.02 -18.44 -13.58
C ARG A 200 16.96 -17.99 -12.13
N VAL A 201 17.69 -18.71 -11.29
CA VAL A 201 17.86 -18.41 -9.87
C VAL A 201 19.32 -18.03 -9.65
N GLU A 202 19.56 -16.79 -9.28
CA GLU A 202 20.87 -16.28 -8.87
C GLU A 202 20.91 -16.20 -7.35
N THR A 203 21.93 -16.78 -6.74
CA THR A 203 22.07 -16.83 -5.28
C THR A 203 23.44 -16.30 -4.88
N LYS A 204 23.44 -15.18 -4.16
CA LYS A 204 24.63 -14.60 -3.53
C LYS A 204 24.89 -15.30 -2.19
N LEU A 205 26.02 -15.99 -2.12
CA LEU A 205 26.47 -16.75 -0.96
C LEU A 205 27.59 -15.99 -0.27
N MET A 206 27.59 -16.03 1.06
CA MET A 206 28.60 -15.47 1.93
C MET A 206 29.39 -16.61 2.59
N ASN A 207 30.72 -16.49 2.63
CA ASN A 207 31.57 -17.24 3.54
C ASN A 207 32.29 -16.26 4.46
N GLU A 208 31.79 -16.12 5.68
CA GLU A 208 32.39 -15.26 6.71
C GLU A 208 33.40 -16.00 7.59
N THR A 209 33.71 -17.26 7.29
CA THR A 209 34.72 -18.03 8.03
C THR A 209 36.14 -17.71 7.54
N GLU A 210 37.14 -18.07 8.35
CA GLU A 210 38.57 -17.97 8.01
C GLU A 210 39.07 -19.13 7.14
N SER A 211 38.20 -20.06 6.76
CA SER A 211 38.58 -21.25 5.99
C SER A 211 37.77 -21.40 4.72
N LEU A 212 38.35 -22.10 3.75
CA LEU A 212 37.68 -22.48 2.52
C LEU A 212 36.50 -23.41 2.85
N GLN A 213 35.37 -23.17 2.20
CA GLN A 213 34.16 -23.94 2.41
C GLN A 213 33.72 -24.62 1.11
N GLU A 214 33.55 -25.93 1.17
CA GLU A 214 32.90 -26.71 0.13
C GLU A 214 31.46 -26.98 0.54
N ILE A 215 30.54 -26.46 -0.26
CA ILE A 215 29.10 -26.55 -0.02
C ILE A 215 28.38 -27.05 -1.26
N THR A 216 27.12 -27.44 -1.07
CA THR A 216 26.17 -27.76 -2.13
C THR A 216 24.99 -26.81 -2.01
N VAL A 217 24.62 -26.19 -3.13
CA VAL A 217 23.48 -25.27 -3.21
C VAL A 217 22.40 -25.94 -4.04
N THR A 218 21.22 -26.10 -3.44
CA THR A 218 20.04 -26.66 -4.10
C THR A 218 18.97 -25.59 -4.24
N ALA A 219 18.48 -25.39 -5.46
CA ALA A 219 17.26 -24.65 -5.73
C ALA A 219 16.16 -25.65 -6.05
N LEU A 220 15.09 -25.66 -5.23
CA LEU A 220 13.90 -26.46 -5.42
C LEU A 220 12.72 -25.54 -5.72
N ILE A 221 12.13 -25.67 -6.91
CA ILE A 221 10.93 -24.92 -7.30
C ILE A 221 9.70 -25.74 -6.95
N GLN A 222 8.80 -25.17 -6.15
CA GLN A 222 7.48 -25.72 -5.85
C GLN A 222 6.41 -24.96 -6.63
N ASN A 223 5.48 -25.69 -7.24
CA ASN A 223 4.32 -25.11 -7.92
C ASN A 223 3.23 -24.67 -6.92
N PRO A 224 2.16 -23.98 -7.38
CA PRO A 224 1.08 -23.53 -6.49
C PRO A 224 0.40 -24.64 -5.68
N ASN A 225 0.47 -25.90 -6.15
CA ASN A 225 -0.07 -27.08 -5.46
C ASN A 225 0.96 -27.75 -4.53
N SER A 226 2.08 -27.07 -4.22
CA SER A 226 3.19 -27.55 -3.40
C SER A 226 3.94 -28.78 -3.94
N ASN A 227 3.76 -29.13 -5.21
CA ASN A 227 4.53 -30.19 -5.87
C ASN A 227 5.83 -29.63 -6.47
N THR A 228 6.89 -30.42 -6.50
CA THR A 228 8.15 -30.04 -7.14
C THR A 228 7.97 -29.83 -8.64
N ALA A 229 8.20 -28.60 -9.09
CA ALA A 229 8.18 -28.20 -10.51
C ALA A 229 9.55 -28.31 -11.18
N GLY A 230 10.63 -28.27 -10.39
CA GLY A 230 12.00 -28.38 -10.87
C GLY A 230 13.01 -28.34 -9.73
N ARG A 231 14.20 -28.88 -9.96
CA ARG A 231 15.31 -28.88 -9.00
C ARG A 231 16.65 -28.75 -9.72
N HIS A 232 17.58 -28.00 -9.15
CA HIS A 232 18.97 -27.94 -9.60
C HIS A 232 19.89 -27.93 -8.39
N GLU A 233 20.95 -28.74 -8.44
CA GLU A 233 21.97 -28.83 -7.40
C GLU A 233 23.35 -28.46 -7.98
N THR A 234 24.12 -27.65 -7.25
CA THR A 234 25.44 -27.18 -7.70
C THR A 234 26.43 -27.25 -6.53
N LYS A 235 27.60 -27.85 -6.76
CA LYS A 235 28.72 -27.82 -5.81
C LYS A 235 29.47 -26.51 -5.95
N VAL A 236 29.80 -25.88 -4.82
CA VAL A 236 30.40 -24.55 -4.78
C VAL A 236 31.56 -24.55 -3.79
N VAL A 237 32.69 -24.04 -4.23
CA VAL A 237 33.82 -23.70 -3.37
C VAL A 237 33.78 -22.20 -3.10
N LEU A 238 33.82 -21.82 -1.82
CA LEU A 238 33.88 -20.45 -1.33
C LEU A 238 35.21 -20.22 -0.60
N SER A 239 35.97 -19.22 -1.04
CA SER A 239 37.19 -18.80 -0.36
C SER A 239 36.88 -18.20 1.02
N PRO A 240 37.83 -18.19 1.97
CA PRO A 240 37.68 -17.46 3.23
C PRO A 240 37.26 -16.00 3.00
N LYS A 241 36.40 -15.46 3.86
CA LYS A 241 35.98 -14.03 3.84
C LYS A 241 35.58 -13.52 2.46
N SER A 242 34.80 -14.31 1.73
CA SER A 242 34.42 -14.00 0.35
C SER A 242 32.93 -14.17 0.11
N GLU A 243 32.47 -13.57 -0.98
CA GLU A 243 31.14 -13.75 -1.53
C GLU A 243 31.21 -14.35 -2.94
N LYS A 244 30.16 -15.09 -3.34
CA LYS A 244 30.05 -15.65 -4.68
C LYS A 244 28.60 -15.71 -5.12
N VAL A 245 28.34 -15.32 -6.36
CA VAL A 245 27.04 -15.52 -7.01
C VAL A 245 27.04 -16.85 -7.76
N VAL A 246 25.99 -17.64 -7.55
CA VAL A 246 25.75 -18.90 -8.26
C VAL A 246 24.47 -18.78 -9.07
N THR A 247 24.54 -19.12 -10.35
CA THR A 247 23.40 -19.06 -11.26
C THR A 247 22.95 -20.48 -11.62
N GLN A 248 21.68 -20.78 -11.37
CA GLN A 248 21.06 -22.06 -11.71
C GLN A 248 19.91 -21.83 -12.71
N LEU A 249 19.87 -22.63 -13.77
CA LEU A 249 18.78 -22.63 -14.74
C LEU A 249 17.89 -23.85 -14.54
N ILE A 250 16.59 -23.64 -14.37
CA ILE A 250 15.61 -24.68 -14.05
C ILE A 250 14.46 -24.58 -15.04
N LYS A 251 14.14 -25.70 -15.70
CA LYS A 251 13.01 -25.77 -16.63
C LYS A 251 11.75 -26.15 -15.85
N VAL A 252 10.68 -25.37 -16.03
CA VAL A 252 9.34 -25.67 -15.51
C VAL A 252 8.46 -26.04 -16.71
N SER A 253 7.92 -27.26 -16.69
CA SER A 253 6.98 -27.74 -17.72
C SER A 253 5.57 -27.26 -17.43
N ASN A 254 4.83 -26.90 -18.49
CA ASN A 254 3.45 -26.41 -18.43
C ASN A 254 3.24 -25.35 -17.32
N PRO A 255 3.99 -24.23 -17.37
CA PRO A 255 4.00 -23.26 -16.28
C PRO A 255 2.62 -22.60 -16.11
N ALA A 256 2.17 -22.48 -14.86
CA ALA A 256 1.03 -21.64 -14.51
C ALA A 256 1.50 -20.17 -14.51
N LEU A 257 1.02 -19.36 -15.46
CA LEU A 257 1.51 -18.00 -15.62
C LEU A 257 0.82 -17.04 -14.66
N TRP A 258 1.59 -16.18 -14.01
CA TRP A 258 1.06 -15.12 -13.18
C TRP A 258 0.44 -14.00 -14.05
N SER A 259 -0.72 -13.51 -13.64
CA SER A 259 -1.36 -12.29 -14.15
C SER A 259 -2.31 -11.71 -13.10
N PRO A 260 -2.78 -10.45 -13.24
CA PRO A 260 -3.78 -9.88 -12.34
C PRO A 260 -5.07 -10.70 -12.20
N GLN A 261 -5.44 -11.49 -13.21
CA GLN A 261 -6.63 -12.36 -13.16
C GLN A 261 -6.31 -13.78 -12.68
N GLN A 262 -5.06 -14.21 -12.83
CA GLN A 262 -4.59 -15.55 -12.45
C GLN A 262 -3.24 -15.41 -11.70
N PRO A 263 -3.25 -15.01 -10.43
CA PRO A 263 -2.04 -14.69 -9.66
C PRO A 263 -1.35 -15.96 -9.13
N PHE A 264 -0.96 -16.87 -10.03
CA PHE A 264 -0.27 -18.10 -9.64
C PHE A 264 1.15 -17.81 -9.11
N LEU A 265 1.43 -18.27 -7.90
CA LEU A 265 2.74 -18.12 -7.25
C LEU A 265 3.44 -19.48 -7.11
N TYR A 266 4.71 -19.48 -7.44
CA TYR A 266 5.66 -20.55 -7.18
C TYR A 266 6.52 -20.16 -5.97
N LYS A 267 7.18 -21.16 -5.38
CA LYS A 267 8.20 -20.94 -4.35
C LYS A 267 9.54 -21.46 -4.83
N VAL A 268 10.63 -20.74 -4.57
CA VAL A 268 11.97 -21.31 -4.62
C VAL A 268 12.44 -21.53 -3.19
N LEU A 269 12.63 -22.80 -2.83
CA LEU A 269 13.34 -23.21 -1.63
C LEU A 269 14.82 -23.34 -1.98
N MET A 270 15.62 -22.42 -1.44
CA MET A 270 17.07 -22.44 -1.55
C MET A 270 17.68 -23.09 -0.32
N GLN A 271 18.49 -24.13 -0.53
CA GLN A 271 19.16 -24.85 0.55
C GLN A 271 20.67 -24.82 0.33
N VAL A 272 21.40 -24.41 1.36
CA VAL A 272 22.86 -24.52 1.44
C VAL A 272 23.19 -25.67 2.35
N ALA A 273 23.91 -26.67 1.84
CA ALA A 273 24.30 -27.85 2.58
C ALA A 273 25.82 -28.03 2.64
N LYS A 274 26.32 -28.44 3.81
CA LYS A 274 27.71 -28.86 4.03
C LYS A 274 27.70 -30.29 4.55
N GLN A 275 28.46 -31.19 3.91
CA GLN A 275 28.50 -32.62 4.26
C GLN A 275 27.09 -33.25 4.40
N LYS A 276 26.18 -32.90 3.48
CA LYS A 276 24.76 -33.32 3.46
C LYS A 276 23.87 -32.78 4.59
N LYS A 277 24.37 -31.95 5.51
CA LYS A 277 23.56 -31.21 6.49
C LYS A 277 23.20 -29.84 5.92
N ILE A 278 21.91 -29.47 5.95
CA ILE A 278 21.46 -28.12 5.60
C ILE A 278 21.95 -27.16 6.69
N ILE A 279 22.62 -26.10 6.28
CA ILE A 279 23.18 -25.06 7.15
C ILE A 279 22.54 -23.69 6.90
N ASP A 280 21.89 -23.46 5.77
CA ASP A 280 21.05 -22.28 5.57
C ASP A 280 19.93 -22.60 4.60
N GLU A 281 18.80 -21.95 4.80
CA GLU A 281 17.60 -22.15 3.99
C GLU A 281 16.84 -20.83 3.81
N SER A 282 16.49 -20.49 2.58
CA SER A 282 15.61 -19.35 2.29
C SER A 282 14.47 -19.77 1.36
N ILE A 283 13.32 -19.14 1.55
CA ILE A 283 12.14 -19.33 0.72
C ILE A 283 11.83 -17.98 0.07
N VAL A 284 11.64 -17.98 -1.23
CA VAL A 284 11.25 -16.80 -2.00
C VAL A 284 10.06 -17.16 -2.88
N ASP A 285 8.96 -16.44 -2.71
CA ASP A 285 7.80 -16.54 -3.60
C ASP A 285 8.09 -15.77 -4.90
N PHE A 286 7.62 -16.28 -6.03
CA PHE A 286 7.75 -15.62 -7.33
C PHE A 286 6.63 -16.05 -8.30
N GLY A 287 6.47 -15.32 -9.41
CA GLY A 287 5.52 -15.66 -10.46
C GLY A 287 6.18 -15.74 -11.83
N ILE A 288 5.82 -16.74 -12.62
CA ILE A 288 6.29 -16.89 -14.00
C ILE A 288 5.41 -16.03 -14.91
N ARG A 289 5.98 -15.00 -15.54
CA ARG A 289 5.28 -14.17 -16.54
C ARG A 289 6.25 -13.55 -17.54
N SER A 290 5.77 -13.15 -18.71
CA SER A 290 6.55 -12.31 -19.63
C SER A 290 6.00 -10.89 -19.67
N LEU A 291 6.91 -9.92 -19.70
CA LEU A 291 6.62 -8.50 -19.91
C LEU A 291 7.24 -8.07 -21.24
N LYS A 292 6.49 -7.30 -22.04
CA LYS A 292 7.01 -6.68 -23.26
C LYS A 292 6.36 -5.32 -23.45
N PHE A 293 7.17 -4.32 -23.79
CA PHE A 293 6.73 -2.95 -24.02
C PHE A 293 7.23 -2.50 -25.39
N THR A 294 6.33 -2.11 -26.28
CA THR A 294 6.69 -1.51 -27.57
C THR A 294 5.69 -0.41 -27.94
N ALA A 295 6.09 0.56 -28.74
CA ALA A 295 5.18 1.61 -29.18
C ALA A 295 4.04 1.05 -30.06
N GLU A 296 4.32 -0.02 -30.82
CA GLU A 296 3.38 -0.62 -31.78
C GLU A 296 2.31 -1.48 -31.11
N ASN A 297 2.64 -2.15 -30.01
CA ASN A 297 1.75 -3.11 -29.33
C ASN A 297 1.40 -2.74 -27.90
N GLY A 298 1.96 -1.64 -27.39
CA GLY A 298 1.81 -1.18 -26.01
C GLY A 298 2.48 -2.14 -25.03
N PHE A 299 1.85 -2.30 -23.87
CA PHE A 299 2.27 -3.25 -22.84
C PHE A 299 1.59 -4.61 -23.07
N GLN A 300 2.41 -5.66 -23.16
CA GLN A 300 1.97 -7.04 -23.27
C GLN A 300 2.42 -7.85 -22.05
N LEU A 301 1.46 -8.51 -21.40
CA LEU A 301 1.67 -9.46 -20.32
C LEU A 301 1.32 -10.86 -20.85
N ASN A 302 2.26 -11.80 -20.77
CA ASN A 302 2.07 -13.17 -21.27
C ASN A 302 1.64 -13.22 -22.76
N GLY A 303 2.17 -12.27 -23.55
CA GLY A 303 1.86 -12.14 -24.99
C GLY A 303 0.51 -11.48 -25.30
N LYS A 304 -0.26 -11.05 -24.30
CA LYS A 304 -1.54 -10.35 -24.49
C LYS A 304 -1.37 -8.87 -24.17
N THR A 305 -1.80 -7.99 -25.08
CA THR A 305 -1.86 -6.55 -24.80
C THR A 305 -2.86 -6.28 -23.69
N ILE A 306 -2.43 -5.54 -22.67
CA ILE A 306 -3.27 -5.10 -21.56
C ILE A 306 -3.14 -3.59 -21.41
N LYS A 307 -4.24 -2.93 -21.05
CA LYS A 307 -4.27 -1.51 -20.70
C LYS A 307 -4.28 -1.37 -19.18
N LEU A 308 -3.50 -0.44 -18.66
CA LEU A 308 -3.42 -0.19 -17.22
C LEU A 308 -4.60 0.71 -16.82
N ASN A 309 -5.47 0.17 -15.97
CA ASN A 309 -6.37 0.95 -15.12
C ASN A 309 -5.66 1.06 -13.77
N GLY A 310 -4.82 2.07 -13.67
CA GLY A 310 -3.95 2.32 -12.53
C GLY A 310 -4.55 3.36 -11.59
N GLY A 311 -4.07 3.35 -10.35
CA GLY A 311 -4.28 4.44 -9.42
C GLY A 311 -3.05 4.64 -8.53
N CYS A 312 -2.82 5.87 -8.12
CA CYS A 312 -1.77 6.22 -7.17
C CYS A 312 -2.28 5.96 -5.75
N VAL A 313 -1.42 5.44 -4.87
CA VAL A 313 -1.70 5.28 -3.44
C VAL A 313 -0.51 5.75 -2.62
N HIS A 314 -0.81 6.42 -1.51
CA HIS A 314 0.15 6.68 -0.43
C HIS A 314 0.23 5.47 0.52
N HIS A 315 1.22 5.50 1.42
CA HIS A 315 1.50 4.37 2.32
C HIS A 315 0.57 4.30 3.53
N ASP A 316 -0.06 5.40 3.94
CA ASP A 316 -0.92 5.40 5.12
C ASP A 316 -2.15 4.49 4.96
N ASN A 317 -2.74 4.12 6.09
CA ASN A 317 -3.88 3.24 6.23
C ASN A 317 -5.01 3.94 7.01
N GLY A 318 -5.23 5.24 6.76
CA GLY A 318 -6.27 6.05 7.40
C GLY A 318 -6.10 6.10 8.92
N ALA A 319 -7.08 5.59 9.68
CA ALA A 319 -7.03 5.58 11.14
C ALA A 319 -5.87 4.79 11.78
N LEU A 320 -5.13 3.99 11.01
CA LEU A 320 -3.92 3.31 11.46
C LEU A 320 -2.64 4.14 11.22
N GLY A 321 -2.76 5.28 10.55
CA GLY A 321 -1.62 6.09 10.14
C GLY A 321 -0.70 5.29 9.23
N ALA A 322 0.60 5.40 9.45
CA ALA A 322 1.60 4.69 8.66
C ALA A 322 1.75 3.22 9.05
N ALA A 323 1.18 2.75 10.18
CA ALA A 323 1.41 1.39 10.67
C ALA A 323 0.95 0.32 9.64
N ALA A 324 1.92 -0.36 9.03
CA ALA A 324 1.72 -1.25 7.90
C ALA A 324 1.43 -2.68 8.35
N PHE A 325 0.28 -2.90 8.98
CA PHE A 325 -0.19 -4.24 9.32
C PHE A 325 -0.47 -5.05 8.03
N ASP A 326 -0.07 -6.32 8.00
CA ASP A 326 -0.35 -7.25 6.89
C ASP A 326 -1.80 -7.18 6.40
N ARG A 327 -2.76 -7.21 7.34
CA ARG A 327 -4.18 -7.17 6.99
C ARG A 327 -4.62 -5.81 6.43
N ALA A 328 -4.04 -4.71 6.90
CA ALA A 328 -4.37 -3.37 6.38
C ALA A 328 -3.93 -3.23 4.92
N GLU A 329 -2.69 -3.63 4.62
CA GLU A 329 -2.16 -3.60 3.25
C GLU A 329 -2.92 -4.58 2.34
N GLN A 330 -3.25 -5.78 2.84
CA GLN A 330 -4.09 -6.72 2.10
C GLN A 330 -5.47 -6.14 1.77
N ARG A 331 -6.15 -5.52 2.76
CA ARG A 331 -7.45 -4.89 2.57
C ARG A 331 -7.38 -3.77 1.53
N LYS A 332 -6.33 -2.94 1.57
CA LYS A 332 -6.08 -1.89 0.56
C LYS A 332 -6.06 -2.49 -0.85
N VAL A 333 -5.28 -3.55 -1.07
CA VAL A 333 -5.22 -4.25 -2.37
C VAL A 333 -6.56 -4.86 -2.77
N GLU A 334 -7.30 -5.47 -1.83
CA GLU A 334 -8.65 -6.02 -2.07
C GLU A 334 -9.62 -4.94 -2.57
N LEU A 335 -9.63 -3.77 -1.90
CA LEU A 335 -10.48 -2.64 -2.26
C LEU A 335 -10.12 -2.07 -3.64
N LEU A 336 -8.84 -1.90 -3.94
CA LEU A 336 -8.38 -1.44 -5.26
C LEU A 336 -8.87 -2.40 -6.36
N LYS A 337 -8.68 -3.70 -6.16
CA LYS A 337 -9.13 -4.72 -7.13
C LYS A 337 -10.64 -4.79 -7.27
N ALA A 338 -11.37 -4.65 -6.17
CA ALA A 338 -12.83 -4.60 -6.17
C ALA A 338 -13.35 -3.40 -6.98
N SER A 339 -12.67 -2.25 -6.88
CA SER A 339 -12.98 -1.04 -7.65
C SER A 339 -12.57 -1.10 -9.13
N GLY A 340 -11.91 -2.18 -9.56
CA GLY A 340 -11.59 -2.43 -10.96
C GLY A 340 -10.17 -2.06 -11.39
N PHE A 341 -9.32 -1.62 -10.46
CA PHE A 341 -7.91 -1.37 -10.73
C PHE A 341 -7.17 -2.69 -11.04
N ASN A 342 -6.28 -2.63 -12.02
CA ASN A 342 -5.38 -3.74 -12.37
C ASN A 342 -3.90 -3.38 -12.18
N ALA A 343 -3.61 -2.12 -11.86
CA ALA A 343 -2.29 -1.62 -11.52
C ALA A 343 -2.36 -0.58 -10.40
N VAL A 344 -1.24 -0.36 -9.74
CA VAL A 344 -1.06 0.64 -8.69
C VAL A 344 0.34 1.26 -8.79
N ARG A 345 0.45 2.55 -8.49
CA ARG A 345 1.72 3.26 -8.34
C ARG A 345 1.90 3.64 -6.87
N THR A 346 3.06 3.32 -6.30
CA THR A 346 3.35 3.57 -4.88
C THR A 346 3.94 4.96 -4.70
N SER A 347 3.05 5.95 -4.73
CA SER A 347 3.40 7.37 -4.71
C SER A 347 3.83 7.82 -3.31
N HIS A 348 5.06 8.25 -3.06
CA HIS A 348 6.22 8.34 -3.96
C HIS A 348 7.45 7.69 -3.35
N ASN A 349 7.29 6.46 -2.88
CA ASN A 349 8.27 5.77 -2.08
C ASN A 349 8.09 4.23 -2.11
N PRO A 350 9.14 3.47 -1.77
CA PRO A 350 9.03 2.01 -1.65
C PRO A 350 7.90 1.64 -0.69
N PRO A 351 7.00 0.70 -1.05
CA PRO A 351 5.93 0.23 -0.19
C PRO A 351 6.46 -0.75 0.88
N SER A 352 5.58 -1.24 1.75
CA SER A 352 5.90 -2.33 2.68
C SER A 352 6.02 -3.67 1.94
N GLU A 353 6.76 -4.63 2.51
CA GLU A 353 6.81 -6.00 1.97
C GLU A 353 5.39 -6.59 1.93
N ALA A 354 4.61 -6.36 3.00
CA ALA A 354 3.22 -6.80 3.12
C ALA A 354 2.30 -6.33 1.96
N PHE A 355 2.49 -5.11 1.47
CA PHE A 355 1.72 -4.57 0.34
C PHE A 355 2.09 -5.28 -0.97
N LEU A 356 3.38 -5.49 -1.24
CA LEU A 356 3.85 -6.20 -2.44
C LEU A 356 3.42 -7.66 -2.42
N ASP A 357 3.53 -8.30 -1.26
CA ASP A 357 3.02 -9.65 -0.98
C ASP A 357 1.51 -9.78 -1.26
N ALA A 358 0.72 -8.79 -0.82
CA ALA A 358 -0.70 -8.75 -1.12
C ALA A 358 -0.97 -8.55 -2.62
N CYS A 359 -0.22 -7.66 -3.29
CA CYS A 359 -0.33 -7.44 -4.74
C CYS A 359 0.00 -8.71 -5.55
N ASP A 360 1.00 -9.48 -5.12
CA ASP A 360 1.37 -10.75 -5.73
C ASP A 360 0.26 -11.79 -5.62
N ARG A 361 -0.27 -11.98 -4.40
CA ARG A 361 -1.32 -12.99 -4.11
C ARG A 361 -2.66 -12.64 -4.74
N LEU A 362 -3.03 -11.36 -4.73
CA LEU A 362 -4.33 -10.90 -5.21
C LEU A 362 -4.30 -10.53 -6.69
N GLY A 363 -3.11 -10.35 -7.27
CA GLY A 363 -2.92 -10.01 -8.68
C GLY A 363 -3.22 -8.54 -8.96
N LEU A 364 -2.28 -7.68 -8.58
CA LEU A 364 -2.27 -6.25 -8.89
C LEU A 364 -0.88 -5.87 -9.39
N LEU A 365 -0.77 -5.20 -10.54
CA LEU A 365 0.54 -4.76 -11.07
C LEU A 365 1.05 -3.55 -10.29
N VAL A 366 2.35 -3.50 -9.99
CA VAL A 366 2.95 -2.41 -9.20
C VAL A 366 4.00 -1.66 -10.00
N MET A 367 3.84 -0.33 -10.06
CA MET A 367 4.90 0.60 -10.40
C MET A 367 5.51 1.06 -9.07
N ASP A 368 6.69 0.52 -8.76
CA ASP A 368 7.38 0.76 -7.48
C ASP A 368 8.31 1.96 -7.62
N GLU A 369 8.18 2.94 -6.74
CA GLU A 369 8.77 4.27 -6.90
C GLU A 369 9.77 4.60 -5.80
N SER A 370 10.96 5.07 -6.18
CA SER A 370 12.04 5.28 -5.22
C SER A 370 11.98 6.62 -4.49
N PHE A 371 11.70 7.73 -5.18
CA PHE A 371 11.91 9.08 -4.64
C PHE A 371 10.89 10.12 -5.13
N ASP A 372 10.50 11.04 -4.24
CA ASP A 372 9.73 12.25 -4.59
C ASP A 372 10.60 13.45 -4.99
N CYS A 373 11.88 13.44 -4.62
CA CYS A 373 12.85 14.49 -4.94
C CYS A 373 14.24 13.88 -5.14
N TRP A 374 15.09 14.57 -5.90
CA TRP A 374 16.50 14.19 -6.07
C TRP A 374 17.40 15.15 -5.30
N LYS A 375 18.13 16.02 -6.00
CA LYS A 375 19.10 16.94 -5.39
C LYS A 375 18.43 18.22 -4.91
N ILE A 376 17.35 18.64 -5.57
CA ILE A 376 16.53 19.78 -5.15
C ILE A 376 15.30 19.25 -4.42
N GLY A 377 15.11 19.71 -3.18
CA GLY A 377 13.97 19.34 -2.34
C GLY A 377 12.70 20.08 -2.72
N LYS A 378 11.55 19.46 -2.41
CA LYS A 378 10.22 20.08 -2.44
C LYS A 378 9.89 20.73 -1.09
N ASN A 379 10.45 20.20 0.00
CA ASN A 379 10.39 20.76 1.34
C ASN A 379 11.80 20.94 1.91
N LYS A 380 11.93 21.83 2.90
CA LYS A 380 13.23 22.20 3.49
C LYS A 380 13.99 21.01 4.10
N TYR A 381 13.27 20.07 4.71
CA TYR A 381 13.86 18.96 5.47
C TYR A 381 13.61 17.59 4.84
N ASP A 382 13.22 17.53 3.57
CA ASP A 382 12.99 16.25 2.87
C ASP A 382 14.30 15.51 2.53
N TYR A 383 14.16 14.40 1.79
CA TYR A 383 15.26 13.51 1.45
C TYR A 383 16.34 14.16 0.58
N SER A 384 16.10 15.31 -0.07
CA SER A 384 17.13 15.98 -0.87
C SER A 384 18.39 16.31 -0.08
N ASN A 385 18.25 16.54 1.23
CA ASN A 385 19.36 16.78 2.15
C ASN A 385 20.31 15.58 2.30
N TYR A 386 19.85 14.38 1.96
CA TYR A 386 20.59 13.12 2.09
C TYR A 386 20.91 12.48 0.74
N PHE A 387 20.19 12.87 -0.33
CA PHE A 387 20.23 12.21 -1.64
C PHE A 387 21.66 11.93 -2.12
N ASN A 388 22.54 12.95 -2.16
CA ASN A 388 23.91 12.79 -2.67
C ASN A 388 24.72 11.71 -1.94
N ALA A 389 24.48 11.49 -0.65
CA ALA A 389 25.19 10.49 0.15
C ALA A 389 24.48 9.12 0.18
N TRP A 390 23.15 9.09 0.00
CA TRP A 390 22.35 7.90 0.30
C TRP A 390 21.60 7.28 -0.89
N TRP A 391 21.41 8.02 -1.99
CA TRP A 391 20.55 7.60 -3.12
C TRP A 391 20.86 6.17 -3.59
N LYS A 392 22.15 5.83 -3.68
CA LYS A 392 22.58 4.53 -4.21
C LYS A 392 22.17 3.40 -3.28
N ARG A 393 22.35 3.59 -1.97
CA ARG A 393 22.01 2.58 -0.97
C ARG A 393 20.50 2.36 -0.94
N ASP A 394 19.73 3.45 -0.92
CA ASP A 394 18.28 3.38 -0.84
C ASP A 394 17.63 2.84 -2.11
N LEU A 395 18.15 3.20 -3.28
CA LEU A 395 17.72 2.64 -4.56
C LEU A 395 18.05 1.14 -4.66
N GLN A 396 19.27 0.75 -4.28
CA GLN A 396 19.66 -0.67 -4.26
C GLN A 396 18.82 -1.48 -3.26
N ALA A 397 18.49 -0.91 -2.10
CA ALA A 397 17.66 -1.57 -1.09
C ALA A 397 16.27 -1.91 -1.65
N MET A 398 15.59 -0.95 -2.30
CA MET A 398 14.31 -1.18 -2.98
C MET A 398 14.43 -2.30 -4.02
N VAL A 399 15.33 -2.15 -5.01
CA VAL A 399 15.39 -3.12 -6.11
C VAL A 399 15.82 -4.52 -5.64
N LEU A 400 16.76 -4.64 -4.70
CA LEU A 400 17.20 -5.94 -4.18
C LEU A 400 16.09 -6.63 -3.38
N ARG A 401 15.40 -5.89 -2.52
CA ARG A 401 14.27 -6.40 -1.71
C ARG A 401 13.15 -6.87 -2.63
N ASP A 402 12.83 -6.08 -3.66
CA ASP A 402 11.52 -6.17 -4.31
C ASP A 402 11.53 -6.91 -5.66
N ARG A 403 12.70 -7.09 -6.30
CA ARG A 403 12.82 -7.67 -7.67
C ARG A 403 12.18 -9.04 -7.89
N ASN A 404 11.91 -9.81 -6.84
CA ASN A 404 11.29 -11.13 -6.95
C ASN A 404 9.76 -11.08 -7.04
N HIS A 405 9.13 -9.98 -6.63
CA HIS A 405 7.67 -9.83 -6.68
C HIS A 405 7.16 -9.84 -8.14
N PRO A 406 6.26 -10.77 -8.51
CA PRO A 406 5.66 -10.76 -9.84
C PRO A 406 4.69 -9.60 -10.09
N SER A 407 4.18 -8.96 -9.05
CA SER A 407 3.37 -7.74 -9.19
C SER A 407 4.14 -6.60 -9.83
N ILE A 408 5.41 -6.40 -9.47
CA ILE A 408 6.19 -5.28 -9.97
C ILE A 408 6.42 -5.43 -11.47
N PHE A 409 6.02 -4.43 -12.25
CA PHE A 409 6.19 -4.42 -13.71
C PHE A 409 7.02 -3.23 -14.22
N MET A 410 7.35 -2.28 -13.34
CA MET A 410 8.06 -1.06 -13.68
C MET A 410 8.71 -0.45 -12.43
N TRP A 411 9.90 0.12 -12.60
CA TRP A 411 10.60 0.89 -11.55
C TRP A 411 10.51 2.38 -11.87
N SER A 412 10.00 3.19 -10.94
CA SER A 412 9.99 4.65 -11.07
C SER A 412 11.11 5.27 -10.25
N ILE A 413 11.96 6.08 -10.88
CA ILE A 413 13.14 6.69 -10.23
C ILE A 413 12.86 8.07 -9.62
N GLY A 414 11.68 8.66 -9.86
CA GLY A 414 11.40 10.04 -9.48
C GLY A 414 9.99 10.50 -9.79
N ASN A 415 9.50 11.45 -9.00
CA ASN A 415 8.22 12.12 -9.21
C ASN A 415 8.35 13.64 -9.27
N GLU A 416 7.89 14.25 -10.37
CA GLU A 416 7.81 15.71 -10.53
C GLU A 416 9.06 16.44 -10.06
N ILE A 417 10.22 15.90 -10.43
CA ILE A 417 11.51 16.34 -9.91
C ILE A 417 11.67 17.84 -10.15
N PRO A 418 12.00 18.66 -9.14
CA PRO A 418 12.09 20.11 -9.31
C PRO A 418 13.08 20.53 -10.41
N GLU A 419 14.24 19.88 -10.47
CA GLU A 419 15.28 20.13 -11.46
C GLU A 419 15.03 19.50 -12.84
N ARG A 420 13.87 18.89 -13.12
CA ARG A 420 13.57 18.13 -14.37
C ARG A 420 13.79 18.89 -15.70
N GLU A 421 13.82 20.21 -15.65
CA GLU A 421 14.09 21.08 -16.82
C GLU A 421 15.58 21.37 -17.03
N ASP A 422 16.44 21.00 -16.07
CA ASP A 422 17.88 21.20 -16.10
C ASP A 422 18.58 20.01 -16.80
N PRO A 423 19.58 20.24 -17.66
CA PRO A 423 20.45 19.18 -18.18
C PRO A 423 20.99 18.20 -17.13
N ASP A 424 21.24 18.64 -15.89
CA ASP A 424 21.71 17.78 -14.81
C ASP A 424 20.67 16.75 -14.32
N ALA A 425 19.39 17.00 -14.53
CA ALA A 425 18.36 16.00 -14.29
C ALA A 425 18.48 14.82 -15.26
N VAL A 426 18.91 15.06 -16.50
CA VAL A 426 19.18 13.99 -17.48
C VAL A 426 20.31 13.08 -16.98
N ASN A 427 21.39 13.68 -16.47
CA ASN A 427 22.52 12.95 -15.90
C ASN A 427 22.11 12.14 -14.66
N THR A 428 21.28 12.73 -13.80
CA THR A 428 20.78 12.07 -12.60
C THR A 428 19.84 10.91 -12.95
N ALA A 429 18.91 11.11 -13.89
CA ALA A 429 18.01 10.06 -14.37
C ALA A 429 18.79 8.87 -14.96
N LYS A 430 19.79 9.15 -15.79
CA LYS A 430 20.69 8.14 -16.35
C LYS A 430 21.42 7.36 -15.25
N MET A 431 22.01 8.07 -14.28
CA MET A 431 22.72 7.47 -13.15
C MET A 431 21.83 6.50 -12.36
N LEU A 432 20.59 6.90 -12.05
CA LEU A 432 19.63 6.05 -11.33
C LEU A 432 19.20 4.84 -12.18
N SER A 433 18.85 5.07 -13.45
CA SER A 433 18.46 4.02 -14.40
C SER A 433 19.56 2.97 -14.59
N GLU A 434 20.81 3.39 -14.76
CA GLU A 434 21.97 2.50 -14.87
C GLU A 434 22.21 1.70 -13.59
N GLU A 435 21.96 2.28 -12.41
CA GLU A 435 22.12 1.57 -11.14
C GLU A 435 21.05 0.48 -10.96
N ILE A 436 19.78 0.76 -11.29
CA ILE A 436 18.72 -0.27 -11.32
C ILE A 436 19.12 -1.39 -12.28
N LYS A 437 19.58 -1.05 -13.49
CA LYS A 437 19.94 -2.02 -14.54
C LYS A 437 21.15 -2.88 -14.21
N LYS A 438 21.93 -2.56 -13.16
CA LYS A 438 22.96 -3.49 -12.61
C LYS A 438 22.34 -4.63 -11.81
N ILE A 439 21.13 -4.46 -11.29
CA ILE A 439 20.43 -5.42 -10.43
C ILE A 439 19.28 -6.11 -11.17
N ASP A 440 18.47 -5.35 -11.91
CA ASP A 440 17.31 -5.83 -12.64
C ASP A 440 17.21 -5.20 -14.03
N THR A 441 17.32 -6.04 -15.07
CA THR A 441 17.11 -5.66 -16.47
C THR A 441 15.81 -6.22 -17.05
N SER A 442 15.02 -6.92 -16.23
CA SER A 442 13.79 -7.59 -16.66
C SER A 442 12.55 -6.68 -16.66
N ARG A 443 12.69 -5.46 -16.14
CA ARG A 443 11.61 -4.46 -16.00
C ARG A 443 12.07 -3.09 -16.52
N PRO A 444 11.17 -2.30 -17.13
CA PRO A 444 11.47 -0.94 -17.57
C PRO A 444 11.65 0.03 -16.40
N VAL A 445 12.49 1.04 -16.61
CA VAL A 445 12.64 2.22 -15.76
C VAL A 445 11.79 3.37 -16.31
N THR A 446 11.12 4.11 -15.42
CA THR A 446 10.33 5.31 -15.71
C THR A 446 10.60 6.43 -14.69
N SER A 447 10.05 7.62 -14.92
CA SER A 447 9.78 8.62 -13.88
C SER A 447 8.56 9.45 -14.28
N ALA A 448 7.92 10.07 -13.31
CA ALA A 448 6.75 10.91 -13.52
C ALA A 448 7.16 12.36 -13.83
N VAL A 449 6.95 12.78 -15.09
CA VAL A 449 7.31 14.12 -15.57
C VAL A 449 6.06 14.99 -15.66
N VAL A 450 6.10 16.18 -15.05
CA VAL A 450 5.03 17.20 -15.10
C VAL A 450 5.52 18.47 -15.79
N ASN A 451 4.64 19.21 -16.44
CA ASN A 451 5.02 20.47 -17.09
C ASN A 451 5.25 21.58 -16.04
N GLY A 452 6.41 22.24 -16.08
CA GLY A 452 6.75 23.42 -15.24
C GLY A 452 6.37 24.77 -15.84
N GLY A 453 5.62 24.80 -16.96
CA GLY A 453 5.22 26.03 -17.65
C GLY A 453 6.03 26.32 -18.92
N LYS A 454 6.97 25.45 -19.29
CA LYS A 454 7.71 25.50 -20.57
C LYS A 454 7.03 24.67 -21.65
N ASN A 455 7.59 24.73 -22.87
CA ASN A 455 7.19 23.84 -23.95
C ASN A 455 7.52 22.39 -23.58
N TRP A 456 6.58 21.48 -23.83
CA TRP A 456 6.66 20.08 -23.40
C TRP A 456 7.84 19.30 -24.01
N ASP A 457 8.30 19.67 -25.20
CA ASP A 457 9.41 19.04 -25.91
C ASP A 457 10.77 19.24 -25.22
N ILE A 458 10.90 20.19 -24.29
CA ILE A 458 12.11 20.36 -23.47
C ILE A 458 12.46 19.09 -22.67
N PHE A 459 11.47 18.26 -22.35
CA PHE A 459 11.64 17.05 -21.56
C PHE A 459 12.14 15.85 -22.37
N ASP A 460 12.31 15.98 -23.70
CA ASP A 460 12.77 14.88 -24.54
C ASP A 460 14.07 14.22 -24.09
N PRO A 461 15.15 14.97 -23.75
CA PRO A 461 16.41 14.36 -23.33
C PRO A 461 16.27 13.59 -22.02
N LEU A 462 15.43 14.09 -21.11
CA LEU A 462 15.11 13.43 -19.84
C LEU A 462 14.30 12.15 -20.10
N MET A 463 13.23 12.24 -20.89
CA MET A 463 12.39 11.09 -21.25
C MET A 463 13.17 10.01 -22.00
N ALA A 464 14.22 10.37 -22.73
CA ALA A 464 15.10 9.43 -23.43
C ALA A 464 15.97 8.58 -22.48
N GLN A 465 16.09 8.94 -21.19
CA GLN A 465 16.77 8.10 -20.18
C GLN A 465 15.86 7.02 -19.58
N HIS A 466 14.56 7.05 -19.90
CA HIS A 466 13.57 6.09 -19.44
C HIS A 466 13.26 5.05 -20.53
N ASP A 467 12.94 3.83 -20.11
CA ASP A 467 12.43 2.79 -21.01
C ASP A 467 10.94 3.04 -21.36
N VAL A 468 10.20 3.66 -20.44
CA VAL A 468 8.82 4.14 -20.63
C VAL A 468 8.71 5.56 -20.07
N ALA A 469 8.17 6.50 -20.84
CA ALA A 469 8.02 7.89 -20.41
C ALA A 469 6.73 8.08 -19.59
N GLY A 470 6.86 8.54 -18.34
CA GLY A 470 5.75 8.81 -17.43
C GLY A 470 5.30 10.27 -17.51
N TYR A 471 4.00 10.49 -17.73
CA TYR A 471 3.38 11.81 -17.91
C TYR A 471 2.45 12.08 -16.74
N ASN A 472 2.66 13.17 -16.00
CA ASN A 472 1.70 13.66 -15.02
C ASN A 472 0.81 14.73 -15.68
N TYR A 473 -0.50 14.53 -15.68
CA TYR A 473 -1.52 15.50 -16.11
C TYR A 473 -1.41 16.03 -17.55
N ASN A 474 -0.57 15.41 -18.39
CA ASN A 474 -0.21 15.90 -19.72
C ASN A 474 -0.37 14.85 -20.82
N LEU A 475 -1.23 13.84 -20.63
CA LEU A 475 -1.45 12.80 -21.65
C LEU A 475 -1.99 13.35 -22.98
N ASP A 476 -2.58 14.54 -22.99
CA ASP A 476 -2.99 15.24 -24.21
C ASP A 476 -1.82 15.55 -25.16
N LYS A 477 -0.58 15.58 -24.65
CA LYS A 477 0.64 15.79 -25.46
C LYS A 477 1.09 14.54 -26.21
N ALA A 478 0.66 13.35 -25.77
CA ALA A 478 1.15 12.07 -26.29
C ALA A 478 1.01 11.91 -27.82
N PRO A 479 -0.08 12.34 -28.50
CA PRO A 479 -0.17 12.22 -29.96
C PRO A 479 0.86 13.05 -30.73
N GLN A 480 1.12 14.28 -30.28
CA GLN A 480 2.14 15.14 -30.89
C GLN A 480 3.54 14.56 -30.64
N ASP A 481 3.79 14.11 -29.42
CA ASP A 481 5.05 13.49 -29.03
C ASP A 481 5.31 12.19 -29.79
N HIS A 482 4.29 11.38 -30.06
CA HIS A 482 4.44 10.17 -30.87
C HIS A 482 4.81 10.47 -32.33
N THR A 483 4.34 11.60 -32.88
CA THR A 483 4.79 12.05 -34.21
C THR A 483 6.26 12.42 -34.21
N ARG A 484 6.73 13.06 -33.13
CA ARG A 484 8.11 13.55 -32.97
C ARG A 484 9.09 12.45 -32.56
N VAL A 485 8.66 11.52 -31.71
CA VAL A 485 9.44 10.38 -31.16
C VAL A 485 8.59 9.10 -31.23
N PRO A 486 8.47 8.47 -32.41
CA PRO A 486 7.58 7.31 -32.60
C PRO A 486 7.92 6.09 -31.75
N SER A 487 9.18 5.95 -31.31
CA SER A 487 9.62 4.87 -30.44
C SER A 487 9.20 5.04 -28.97
N ARG A 488 8.72 6.22 -28.56
CA ARG A 488 8.36 6.51 -27.17
C ARG A 488 7.13 5.71 -26.76
N ILE A 489 7.29 4.96 -25.67
CA ILE A 489 6.19 4.30 -24.97
C ILE A 489 5.78 5.23 -23.83
N ILE A 490 4.49 5.47 -23.68
CA ILE A 490 3.93 6.50 -22.78
C ILE A 490 2.98 5.85 -21.78
N VAL A 491 3.09 6.25 -20.52
CA VAL A 491 2.11 5.96 -19.46
C VAL A 491 1.76 7.26 -18.76
N GLN A 492 0.47 7.51 -18.49
CA GLN A 492 0.11 8.62 -17.60
C GLN A 492 0.31 8.15 -16.16
N THR A 493 1.30 8.71 -15.48
CA THR A 493 1.71 8.34 -14.13
C THR A 493 0.87 9.03 -13.04
N GLU A 494 0.23 10.15 -13.36
CA GLU A 494 -0.80 10.81 -12.55
C GLU A 494 -1.85 11.48 -13.43
N SER A 495 -3.11 11.42 -13.03
CA SER A 495 -4.22 12.06 -13.73
C SER A 495 -5.29 12.59 -12.80
N TYR A 496 -6.07 13.58 -13.27
CA TYR A 496 -7.19 14.10 -12.51
C TYR A 496 -8.38 13.13 -12.53
N PRO A 497 -9.08 12.92 -11.41
CA PRO A 497 -10.27 12.07 -11.36
C PRO A 497 -11.35 12.48 -12.36
N LYS A 498 -11.58 13.80 -12.52
CA LYS A 498 -12.57 14.37 -13.44
C LYS A 498 -12.31 14.08 -14.92
N ASP A 499 -11.06 13.78 -15.30
CA ASP A 499 -10.66 13.52 -16.69
C ASP A 499 -10.71 12.03 -17.07
N ALA A 500 -11.36 11.19 -16.25
CA ALA A 500 -11.39 9.73 -16.41
C ALA A 500 -11.75 9.27 -17.83
N PHE A 501 -12.79 9.84 -18.46
CA PHE A 501 -13.19 9.49 -19.82
C PHE A 501 -12.15 9.89 -20.86
N LYS A 502 -11.68 11.14 -20.80
CA LYS A 502 -10.69 11.70 -21.73
C LYS A 502 -9.40 10.86 -21.72
N ASN A 503 -8.92 10.50 -20.53
CA ASN A 503 -7.72 9.70 -20.38
C ASN A 503 -7.92 8.27 -20.86
N TRP A 504 -9.04 7.65 -20.49
CA TRP A 504 -9.42 6.33 -20.99
C TRP A 504 -9.49 6.32 -22.53
N GLU A 505 -10.11 7.33 -23.14
CA GLU A 505 -10.26 7.43 -24.59
C GLU A 505 -8.89 7.50 -25.29
N LEU A 506 -7.96 8.33 -24.78
CA LEU A 506 -6.60 8.41 -25.29
C LEU A 506 -5.87 7.07 -25.18
N VAL A 507 -6.01 6.37 -24.04
CA VAL A 507 -5.44 5.03 -23.81
C VAL A 507 -6.00 4.01 -24.82
N GLN A 508 -7.31 4.04 -25.10
CA GLN A 508 -7.92 3.10 -26.05
C GLN A 508 -7.50 3.37 -27.49
N LYS A 509 -7.48 4.65 -27.90
CA LYS A 509 -7.21 5.04 -29.30
C LYS A 509 -5.74 4.91 -29.70
N ASN A 510 -4.81 4.90 -28.74
CA ASN A 510 -3.38 4.94 -29.00
C ASN A 510 -2.64 3.73 -28.39
N LYS A 511 -1.95 2.94 -29.23
CA LYS A 511 -1.25 1.73 -28.76
C LYS A 511 0.00 2.04 -27.93
N TYR A 512 0.70 3.12 -28.26
CA TYR A 512 1.89 3.62 -27.55
C TYR A 512 1.55 4.23 -26.17
N ILE A 513 0.27 4.45 -25.86
CA ILE A 513 -0.21 4.82 -24.52
C ILE A 513 -0.65 3.55 -23.80
N ILE A 514 0.10 3.13 -22.78
CA ILE A 514 -0.11 1.83 -22.14
C ILE A 514 -1.14 1.87 -20.99
N GLY A 515 -1.43 3.05 -20.45
CA GLY A 515 -2.50 3.23 -19.47
C GLY A 515 -2.44 4.54 -18.70
N ASP A 516 -3.27 4.60 -17.65
CA ASP A 516 -3.54 5.79 -16.83
C ASP A 516 -3.48 5.44 -15.35
N PHE A 517 -2.96 6.34 -14.52
CA PHE A 517 -2.92 6.24 -13.06
C PHE A 517 -3.58 7.46 -12.43
N VAL A 518 -4.78 7.30 -11.88
CA VAL A 518 -5.50 8.41 -11.23
C VAL A 518 -4.82 8.87 -9.94
N TRP A 519 -4.80 10.18 -9.71
CA TRP A 519 -4.53 10.81 -8.41
C TRP A 519 -5.85 11.11 -7.68
N THR A 520 -6.33 10.27 -6.77
CA THR A 520 -5.73 9.01 -6.28
C THR A 520 -6.71 7.84 -6.34
N ALA A 521 -6.21 6.63 -6.16
CA ALA A 521 -7.06 5.45 -6.05
C ALA A 521 -7.82 5.42 -4.71
N MET A 522 -7.19 5.97 -3.66
CA MET A 522 -7.71 6.03 -2.30
C MET A 522 -7.33 7.37 -1.67
N ASP A 523 -8.24 7.95 -0.87
CA ASP A 523 -7.95 9.12 -0.04
C ASP A 523 -6.76 8.81 0.89
N TYR A 524 -6.07 9.85 1.32
CA TYR A 524 -4.89 9.75 2.16
C TYR A 524 -4.77 10.96 3.08
N LEU A 525 -3.95 10.82 4.12
CA LEU A 525 -3.73 11.88 5.10
C LEU A 525 -2.63 12.85 4.62
N GLY A 526 -2.71 14.12 5.04
CA GLY A 526 -1.81 15.15 4.53
C GLY A 526 -2.21 15.70 3.16
N GLU A 527 -1.32 16.51 2.55
CA GLU A 527 -1.66 17.38 1.41
C GLU A 527 -3.06 18.01 1.55
N SER A 528 -3.26 18.59 2.73
CA SER A 528 -4.60 18.85 3.23
C SER A 528 -5.38 19.79 2.31
N GLY A 529 -6.55 19.32 1.86
CA GLY A 529 -7.43 20.08 0.98
C GLY A 529 -7.26 19.78 -0.51
N ILE A 530 -6.32 18.92 -0.93
CA ILE A 530 -6.33 18.37 -2.30
C ILE A 530 -7.69 17.72 -2.57
N GLY A 531 -8.24 17.95 -3.76
CA GLY A 531 -9.49 17.32 -4.19
C GLY A 531 -10.75 17.83 -3.50
N ARG A 532 -10.64 18.83 -2.60
CA ARG A 532 -11.82 19.43 -1.97
C ARG A 532 -12.70 20.12 -3.02
N TYR A 533 -14.01 19.98 -2.85
CA TYR A 533 -14.97 20.95 -3.39
C TYR A 533 -15.33 21.94 -2.27
N TYR A 534 -15.88 23.09 -2.63
CA TYR A 534 -16.28 24.09 -1.65
C TYR A 534 -17.50 24.88 -2.11
N TYR A 535 -18.23 25.42 -1.16
CA TYR A 535 -19.34 26.32 -1.42
C TYR A 535 -18.83 27.74 -1.67
N SER A 536 -19.51 28.53 -2.51
CA SER A 536 -19.08 29.91 -2.86
C SER A 536 -18.95 30.89 -1.68
N GLY A 537 -19.46 30.52 -0.49
CA GLY A 537 -19.26 31.26 0.76
C GLY A 537 -18.06 30.78 1.61
N GLU A 538 -17.39 29.71 1.22
CA GLU A 538 -16.18 29.17 1.85
C GLU A 538 -14.92 29.74 1.19
N VAL A 539 -13.75 29.55 1.81
CA VAL A 539 -12.47 30.03 1.28
C VAL A 539 -12.19 29.36 -0.08
N PRO A 540 -12.01 30.14 -1.17
CA PRO A 540 -11.78 29.58 -2.50
C PRO A 540 -10.33 29.13 -2.69
N GLY A 541 -10.06 28.49 -3.83
CA GLY A 541 -8.70 28.22 -4.29
C GLY A 541 -8.16 26.82 -4.01
N GLU A 542 -6.96 26.59 -4.50
CA GLU A 542 -6.22 25.32 -4.42
C GLU A 542 -5.42 25.20 -3.12
N HIS A 543 -5.07 23.98 -2.71
CA HIS A 543 -4.42 23.68 -1.42
C HIS A 543 -3.08 24.41 -1.17
N TRP A 544 -2.38 24.86 -2.23
CA TRP A 544 -1.17 25.66 -2.11
C TRP A 544 -1.44 27.17 -1.92
N GLU A 545 -2.68 27.63 -2.11
CA GLU A 545 -3.05 29.05 -2.05
C GLU A 545 -3.47 29.48 -0.64
N ASN A 546 -4.04 28.59 0.16
CA ASN A 546 -4.51 28.89 1.52
C ASN A 546 -4.33 27.69 2.47
N ASP A 547 -4.32 27.99 3.78
CA ASP A 547 -4.47 27.00 4.83
C ASP A 547 -5.95 26.63 4.98
N PHE A 548 -6.30 25.36 4.74
CA PHE A 548 -7.67 24.86 4.76
C PHE A 548 -8.01 24.03 6.00
N PHE A 549 -7.26 24.14 7.10
CA PHE A 549 -7.67 23.54 8.37
C PHE A 549 -9.17 23.86 8.66
N PRO A 550 -10.02 22.88 8.99
CA PRO A 550 -9.70 21.56 9.52
C PRO A 550 -9.55 20.43 8.51
N TRP A 551 -9.47 20.69 7.20
CA TRP A 551 -9.04 19.64 6.27
C TRP A 551 -7.69 19.09 6.73
N HIS A 552 -7.57 17.79 6.96
CA HIS A 552 -6.30 17.15 7.39
C HIS A 552 -5.83 16.02 6.46
N GLY A 553 -6.45 15.92 5.28
CA GLY A 553 -6.09 14.97 4.23
C GLY A 553 -6.53 15.41 2.84
N ALA A 554 -6.24 14.56 1.87
CA ALA A 554 -6.61 14.73 0.47
C ALA A 554 -7.89 13.95 0.14
N TYR A 555 -8.88 14.65 -0.41
CA TYR A 555 -10.20 14.13 -0.79
C TYR A 555 -10.30 13.91 -2.31
N CYS A 556 -9.27 13.31 -2.91
CA CYS A 556 -9.18 13.06 -4.35
C CYS A 556 -9.25 11.57 -4.72
N GLY A 557 -9.44 10.70 -3.72
CA GLY A 557 -9.50 9.26 -3.90
C GLY A 557 -10.79 8.79 -4.55
N ASP A 558 -10.66 7.82 -5.45
CA ASP A 558 -11.76 6.98 -5.95
C ASP A 558 -12.42 6.18 -4.80
N ILE A 559 -11.65 5.83 -3.77
CA ILE A 559 -12.07 5.15 -2.54
C ILE A 559 -11.76 6.07 -1.35
N ASP A 560 -12.64 6.13 -0.34
CA ASP A 560 -12.39 6.95 0.85
C ASP A 560 -11.56 6.23 1.93
N LEU A 561 -11.23 6.93 3.03
CA LEU A 561 -10.41 6.38 4.13
C LEU A 561 -11.03 5.15 4.82
N ILE A 562 -12.36 5.01 4.81
CA ILE A 562 -13.04 3.84 5.38
C ILE A 562 -13.21 2.71 4.37
N GLY A 563 -12.72 2.88 3.13
CA GLY A 563 -12.82 1.89 2.07
C GLY A 563 -14.14 1.90 1.31
N TRP A 564 -14.96 2.96 1.45
CA TRP A 564 -16.16 3.12 0.66
C TRP A 564 -15.81 3.60 -0.76
N ARG A 565 -16.42 2.97 -1.75
CA ARG A 565 -16.21 3.26 -3.17
C ARG A 565 -17.05 4.47 -3.56
N LYS A 566 -16.40 5.59 -3.92
CA LYS A 566 -17.11 6.82 -4.33
C LYS A 566 -17.69 6.65 -5.74
N PRO A 567 -18.73 7.42 -6.15
CA PRO A 567 -19.32 7.31 -7.49
C PRO A 567 -18.32 7.40 -8.66
N ILE A 568 -17.27 8.22 -8.55
CA ILE A 568 -16.24 8.32 -9.58
C ILE A 568 -15.51 6.98 -9.83
N ALA A 569 -15.34 6.15 -8.79
CA ALA A 569 -14.74 4.82 -8.93
C ALA A 569 -15.66 3.81 -9.62
N HIS A 570 -16.98 3.94 -9.46
CA HIS A 570 -17.96 3.19 -10.23
C HIS A 570 -17.83 3.53 -11.72
N TYR A 571 -17.78 4.83 -12.02
CA TYR A 571 -17.58 5.32 -13.38
C TYR A 571 -16.27 4.83 -14.00
N ARG A 572 -15.13 5.04 -13.34
CA ARG A 572 -13.80 4.60 -13.81
C ARG A 572 -13.75 3.09 -14.01
N GLY A 573 -14.30 2.33 -13.06
CA GLY A 573 -14.43 0.88 -13.17
C GLY A 573 -15.12 0.49 -14.46
N MET A 574 -16.30 1.07 -14.77
CA MET A 574 -17.01 0.80 -16.01
C MET A 574 -16.22 1.16 -17.26
N LEU A 575 -15.39 2.21 -17.25
CA LEU A 575 -14.59 2.55 -18.43
C LEU A 575 -13.66 1.39 -18.82
N TYR A 576 -13.00 0.76 -17.85
CA TYR A 576 -11.99 -0.27 -18.09
C TYR A 576 -12.49 -1.72 -18.00
N ASN A 577 -13.66 -1.97 -17.41
CA ASN A 577 -14.19 -3.32 -17.23
C ASN A 577 -15.72 -3.36 -17.33
N ASP A 578 -16.26 -4.56 -17.58
CA ASP A 578 -17.71 -4.80 -17.72
C ASP A 578 -18.33 -5.55 -16.53
N LYS A 579 -17.68 -5.51 -15.34
CA LYS A 579 -18.20 -6.16 -14.12
C LYS A 579 -19.45 -5.47 -13.60
N GLU A 580 -19.49 -4.16 -13.74
CA GLU A 580 -20.59 -3.29 -13.38
C GLU A 580 -21.10 -2.61 -14.66
N LYS A 581 -22.42 -2.52 -14.84
CA LYS A 581 -23.02 -2.02 -16.10
C LYS A 581 -24.00 -0.88 -15.91
N LEU A 582 -24.50 -0.69 -14.69
CA LEU A 582 -25.43 0.36 -14.35
C LEU A 582 -25.16 0.83 -12.92
N TYR A 583 -25.02 2.14 -12.74
CA TYR A 583 -24.86 2.77 -11.43
C TYR A 583 -25.57 4.11 -11.42
N MET A 584 -26.19 4.47 -10.30
CA MET A 584 -26.93 5.72 -10.15
C MET A 584 -26.50 6.42 -8.88
N ALA A 585 -26.22 7.71 -9.00
CA ALA A 585 -25.96 8.59 -7.88
C ALA A 585 -26.57 9.98 -8.16
N VAL A 586 -26.58 10.83 -7.15
CA VAL A 586 -27.24 12.13 -7.19
C VAL A 586 -26.23 13.18 -6.82
N ARG A 587 -26.14 14.22 -7.65
CA ARG A 587 -25.28 15.38 -7.38
C ARG A 587 -25.83 16.12 -6.18
N GLU A 588 -24.96 16.45 -5.24
CA GLU A 588 -25.32 17.27 -4.08
C GLU A 588 -25.88 18.61 -4.59
N PRO A 589 -27.16 18.91 -4.35
CA PRO A 589 -27.70 20.19 -4.74
C PRO A 589 -27.08 21.27 -3.85
N ALA A 590 -26.64 22.38 -4.46
CA ALA A 590 -26.09 23.48 -3.70
C ALA A 590 -27.20 24.17 -2.87
N PRO A 591 -26.98 24.49 -1.58
CA PRO A 591 -27.92 25.31 -0.80
C PRO A 591 -27.99 26.72 -1.37
N GLU A 592 -29.17 27.23 -1.70
CA GLU A 592 -29.32 28.61 -2.18
C GLU A 592 -28.92 29.64 -1.09
N PRO A 593 -28.19 30.72 -1.41
CA PRO A 593 -27.72 31.16 -2.73
C PRO A 593 -26.30 30.69 -3.09
N LEU A 594 -25.78 29.67 -2.41
CA LEU A 594 -24.42 29.16 -2.62
C LEU A 594 -24.32 28.32 -3.89
N GLU A 595 -23.11 28.28 -4.45
CA GLU A 595 -22.75 27.41 -5.57
C GLU A 595 -21.65 26.45 -5.13
N ILE A 596 -21.63 25.24 -5.67
CA ILE A 596 -20.51 24.30 -5.49
C ILE A 596 -19.43 24.60 -6.53
N LYS A 597 -18.20 24.79 -6.04
CA LYS A 597 -16.99 25.00 -6.84
C LYS A 597 -16.04 23.82 -6.67
N GLN A 598 -15.34 23.48 -7.75
CA GLN A 598 -14.42 22.34 -7.83
C GLN A 598 -12.98 22.83 -7.93
N THR A 599 -12.08 22.19 -7.18
CA THR A 599 -10.62 22.28 -7.35
C THR A 599 -10.13 21.29 -8.43
N TRP A 600 -8.86 21.34 -8.78
CA TRP A 600 -8.29 20.56 -9.89
C TRP A 600 -8.51 19.05 -9.78
N TRP A 601 -8.27 18.47 -8.60
CA TRP A 601 -8.43 17.04 -8.32
C TRP A 601 -9.84 16.64 -7.86
N SER A 602 -10.74 17.59 -7.68
CA SER A 602 -12.09 17.29 -7.21
C SER A 602 -12.98 16.75 -8.33
N VAL A 603 -13.96 15.93 -7.92
CA VAL A 603 -15.17 15.66 -8.70
C VAL A 603 -16.35 16.39 -8.07
N TYR A 604 -17.43 16.57 -8.82
CA TYR A 604 -18.65 17.14 -8.26
C TYR A 604 -19.14 16.23 -7.13
N PRO A 605 -19.47 16.75 -5.94
CA PRO A 605 -19.96 15.92 -4.85
C PRO A 605 -21.22 15.17 -5.27
N THR A 606 -21.11 13.85 -5.29
CA THR A 606 -22.15 12.97 -5.81
C THR A 606 -22.31 11.81 -4.84
N TRP A 607 -23.54 11.43 -4.54
CA TRP A 607 -23.88 10.50 -3.46
C TRP A 607 -24.87 9.43 -3.91
N GLU A 608 -24.75 8.21 -3.38
CA GLU A 608 -25.76 7.15 -3.50
C GLU A 608 -26.99 7.44 -2.60
N SER A 609 -27.59 8.63 -2.74
CA SER A 609 -28.65 9.15 -1.86
C SER A 609 -29.86 9.70 -2.62
N TRP A 610 -31.06 9.30 -2.20
CA TRP A 610 -32.32 9.98 -2.55
C TRP A 610 -32.98 10.63 -1.32
N THR A 611 -32.18 11.10 -0.38
CA THR A 611 -32.63 11.74 0.86
C THR A 611 -32.26 13.23 0.84
N TRP A 612 -33.04 14.01 0.10
CA TRP A 612 -32.85 15.46 -0.11
C TRP A 612 -34.08 16.25 0.36
N THR A 613 -34.58 15.95 1.56
CA THR A 613 -35.87 16.45 2.07
C THR A 613 -36.02 17.97 2.02
N GLU A 614 -34.93 18.71 2.24
CA GLU A 614 -34.91 20.18 2.16
C GLU A 614 -35.11 20.73 0.73
N TYR A 615 -35.00 19.87 -0.28
CA TYR A 615 -35.16 20.21 -1.70
C TYR A 615 -36.51 19.73 -2.26
N THR A 616 -37.50 19.43 -1.41
CA THR A 616 -38.85 19.03 -1.87
C THR A 616 -39.42 20.00 -2.89
N GLY A 617 -39.77 19.46 -4.08
CA GLY A 617 -40.27 20.22 -5.23
C GLY A 617 -39.20 20.97 -6.04
N LYS A 618 -37.96 21.06 -5.56
CA LYS A 618 -36.82 21.65 -6.27
C LYS A 618 -36.12 20.62 -7.15
N ASN A 619 -35.50 21.08 -8.22
CA ASN A 619 -34.76 20.24 -9.14
C ASN A 619 -33.44 19.75 -8.51
N VAL A 620 -33.19 18.45 -8.61
CA VAL A 620 -31.92 17.80 -8.28
C VAL A 620 -31.40 17.05 -9.50
N GLU A 621 -30.09 16.95 -9.66
CA GLU A 621 -29.47 16.25 -10.80
C GLU A 621 -29.11 14.81 -10.42
N VAL A 622 -29.68 13.85 -11.17
CA VAL A 622 -29.42 12.42 -11.04
C VAL A 622 -28.45 12.01 -12.14
N GLU A 623 -27.29 11.48 -11.78
CA GLU A 623 -26.25 10.99 -12.69
C GLU A 623 -26.30 9.46 -12.75
N VAL A 624 -26.49 8.91 -13.95
CA VAL A 624 -26.52 7.46 -14.19
C VAL A 624 -25.35 7.08 -15.11
N TYR A 625 -24.51 6.15 -14.65
CA TYR A 625 -23.47 5.51 -15.44
C TYR A 625 -24.02 4.23 -16.05
N SER A 626 -23.83 4.04 -17.36
CA SER A 626 -24.45 2.92 -18.06
C SER A 626 -23.62 2.43 -19.24
N LYS A 627 -23.42 1.11 -19.30
CA LYS A 627 -22.95 0.37 -20.48
C LYS A 627 -24.08 -0.03 -21.43
N TYR A 628 -25.34 0.17 -21.03
CA TYR A 628 -26.48 -0.04 -21.92
C TYR A 628 -26.61 1.13 -22.92
N PRO A 629 -27.20 0.95 -24.10
CA PRO A 629 -27.40 2.04 -25.07
C PRO A 629 -28.32 3.17 -24.58
N LYS A 630 -29.24 2.87 -23.66
CA LYS A 630 -30.12 3.88 -23.06
C LYS A 630 -30.35 3.60 -21.58
N VAL A 631 -30.82 4.63 -20.88
CA VAL A 631 -31.32 4.53 -19.51
C VAL A 631 -32.71 5.14 -19.43
N ARG A 632 -33.62 4.48 -18.72
CA ARG A 632 -34.90 5.04 -18.26
C ARG A 632 -34.83 5.36 -16.78
N LEU A 633 -35.37 6.51 -16.38
CA LEU A 633 -35.46 6.91 -14.98
C LEU A 633 -36.93 6.97 -14.53
N TYR A 634 -37.21 6.34 -13.39
CA TYR A 634 -38.53 6.30 -12.78
C TYR A 634 -38.51 6.91 -11.39
N LEU A 635 -39.54 7.68 -11.05
CA LEU A 635 -39.78 8.16 -9.68
C LEU A 635 -41.16 7.67 -9.25
N ASN A 636 -41.21 6.93 -8.14
CA ASN A 636 -42.45 6.35 -7.59
C ASN A 636 -43.27 5.57 -8.63
N GLY A 637 -42.56 4.86 -9.53
CA GLY A 637 -43.16 4.05 -10.59
C GLY A 637 -43.49 4.81 -11.88
N GLN A 638 -43.47 6.15 -11.87
CA GLN A 638 -43.71 6.96 -13.06
C GLN A 638 -42.42 7.16 -13.85
N LEU A 639 -42.46 6.90 -15.17
CA LEU A 639 -41.36 7.20 -16.07
C LEU A 639 -41.16 8.71 -16.19
N LEU A 640 -39.98 9.20 -15.81
CA LEU A 640 -39.58 10.59 -15.93
C LEU A 640 -38.96 10.89 -17.30
N GLY A 641 -38.21 9.95 -17.85
CA GLY A 641 -37.58 10.11 -19.16
C GLY A 641 -36.65 8.97 -19.54
N GLU A 642 -36.21 9.01 -20.80
CA GLU A 642 -35.23 8.11 -21.40
C GLU A 642 -34.09 8.94 -21.99
N LYS A 643 -32.83 8.54 -21.78
CA LYS A 643 -31.65 9.18 -22.37
C LYS A 643 -30.73 8.13 -22.99
N GLN A 644 -30.05 8.51 -24.08
CA GLN A 644 -29.01 7.70 -24.69
C GLN A 644 -27.76 7.68 -23.79
N THR A 645 -27.03 6.57 -23.84
CA THR A 645 -25.75 6.36 -23.18
C THR A 645 -24.82 5.57 -24.10
N GLY A 646 -23.52 5.80 -23.97
CA GLY A 646 -22.49 5.22 -24.83
C GLY A 646 -21.29 6.16 -24.93
N GLU A 647 -20.29 5.83 -25.76
CA GLU A 647 -19.05 6.62 -25.86
C GLU A 647 -19.30 8.10 -26.19
N GLN A 648 -20.28 8.41 -27.05
CA GLN A 648 -20.64 9.79 -27.39
C GLN A 648 -21.21 10.60 -26.21
N GLN A 649 -21.77 9.91 -25.21
CA GLN A 649 -22.28 10.51 -23.97
C GLN A 649 -21.34 10.20 -22.80
N GLU A 650 -20.11 9.74 -23.09
CA GLU A 650 -19.13 9.33 -22.10
C GLU A 650 -19.66 8.26 -21.12
N PHE A 651 -20.62 7.43 -21.56
CA PHE A 651 -21.35 6.45 -20.73
C PHE A 651 -22.14 7.06 -19.55
N LYS A 652 -22.51 8.35 -19.62
CA LYS A 652 -23.28 9.06 -18.59
C LYS A 652 -24.63 9.55 -19.11
N ALA A 653 -25.65 9.52 -18.26
CA ALA A 653 -26.91 10.23 -18.46
C ALA A 653 -27.26 11.03 -17.21
N VAL A 654 -27.46 12.34 -17.35
CA VAL A 654 -27.87 13.23 -16.25
C VAL A 654 -29.34 13.60 -16.41
N PHE A 655 -30.17 13.41 -15.39
CA PHE A 655 -31.59 13.79 -15.37
C PHE A 655 -31.82 14.89 -14.35
N THR A 656 -32.56 15.93 -14.72
CA THR A 656 -33.04 16.95 -13.79
C THR A 656 -34.41 16.52 -13.27
N VAL A 657 -34.52 16.28 -11.97
CA VAL A 657 -35.72 15.68 -11.35
C VAL A 657 -36.21 16.59 -10.23
N PRO A 658 -37.48 17.03 -10.22
CA PRO A 658 -38.05 17.69 -9.05
C PRO A 658 -38.10 16.67 -7.91
N TYR A 659 -37.39 16.93 -6.82
CA TYR A 659 -37.27 15.99 -5.73
C TYR A 659 -38.63 15.76 -5.07
N ALA A 660 -39.01 14.48 -4.98
CA ALA A 660 -40.10 14.00 -4.16
C ALA A 660 -39.63 12.75 -3.42
N SER A 661 -40.05 12.65 -2.15
CA SER A 661 -39.75 11.47 -1.33
C SER A 661 -40.28 10.20 -1.98
N GLY A 662 -39.53 9.11 -1.84
CA GLY A 662 -39.94 7.77 -2.27
C GLY A 662 -38.81 7.00 -2.93
N SER A 663 -39.09 6.38 -4.08
CA SER A 663 -38.19 5.46 -4.77
C SER A 663 -37.81 5.98 -6.15
N LEU A 664 -36.52 6.24 -6.34
CA LEU A 664 -35.93 6.56 -7.63
C LEU A 664 -35.29 5.30 -8.22
N ARG A 665 -35.67 4.90 -9.43
CA ARG A 665 -35.19 3.68 -10.09
C ARG A 665 -34.66 4.01 -11.48
N ALA A 666 -33.38 3.75 -11.73
CA ALA A 666 -32.80 3.78 -13.07
C ALA A 666 -32.77 2.38 -13.67
N VAL A 667 -32.99 2.28 -14.98
CA VAL A 667 -33.03 1.01 -15.70
C VAL A 667 -32.22 1.12 -16.98
N GLY A 668 -31.25 0.21 -17.15
CA GLY A 668 -30.52 0.04 -18.41
C GLY A 668 -31.41 -0.60 -19.48
N VAL A 669 -31.39 -0.06 -20.68
CA VAL A 669 -32.24 -0.51 -21.80
C VAL A 669 -31.38 -0.90 -22.99
N ALA A 670 -31.60 -2.11 -23.50
CA ALA A 670 -31.01 -2.62 -24.74
C ALA A 670 -32.10 -3.31 -25.57
N ASN A 671 -32.05 -3.12 -26.90
CA ASN A 671 -33.07 -3.64 -27.83
C ASN A 671 -34.50 -3.27 -27.41
N GLU A 672 -34.70 -2.03 -26.97
CA GLU A 672 -35.97 -1.49 -26.43
C GLU A 672 -36.54 -2.23 -25.21
N LYS A 673 -35.75 -3.10 -24.56
CA LYS A 673 -36.13 -3.88 -23.38
C LYS A 673 -35.32 -3.45 -22.15
N GLU A 674 -36.00 -3.33 -21.01
CA GLU A 674 -35.36 -3.18 -19.69
C GLU A 674 -34.49 -4.40 -19.37
N GLN A 675 -33.27 -4.16 -18.87
CA GLN A 675 -32.28 -5.20 -18.61
C GLN A 675 -31.97 -5.33 -17.12
N GLU A 676 -31.35 -4.29 -16.55
CA GLU A 676 -30.90 -4.21 -15.17
C GLU A 676 -31.44 -2.92 -14.57
N SER A 677 -31.72 -2.91 -13.26
CA SER A 677 -32.18 -1.71 -12.56
C SER A 677 -31.46 -1.50 -11.25
N VAL A 678 -31.19 -0.24 -10.93
CA VAL A 678 -30.68 0.22 -9.62
C VAL A 678 -31.70 1.15 -8.99
N THR A 679 -31.82 1.12 -7.66
CA THR A 679 -32.84 1.90 -6.93
C THR A 679 -32.23 2.62 -5.74
N LEU A 680 -32.51 3.91 -5.62
CA LEU A 680 -32.26 4.72 -4.44
C LEU A 680 -33.62 5.06 -3.79
N LYS A 681 -33.66 5.04 -2.45
CA LYS A 681 -34.86 5.34 -1.67
C LYS A 681 -34.58 6.49 -0.73
N THR A 682 -35.58 7.34 -0.50
CA THR A 682 -35.55 8.32 0.58
C THR A 682 -35.57 7.57 1.92
N ALA A 683 -34.55 7.81 2.75
CA ALA A 683 -34.45 7.22 4.07
C ALA A 683 -35.28 8.02 5.08
N GLY A 684 -35.90 7.30 6.02
CA GLY A 684 -36.48 7.88 7.24
C GLY A 684 -35.41 8.26 8.27
N GLU A 685 -35.83 8.66 9.46
CA GLU A 685 -34.91 8.92 10.57
C GLU A 685 -34.11 7.66 10.92
N ALA A 686 -32.79 7.81 11.08
CA ALA A 686 -31.92 6.72 11.49
C ALA A 686 -32.21 6.30 12.94
N VAL A 687 -32.58 5.02 13.12
CA VAL A 687 -32.89 4.42 14.43
C VAL A 687 -32.16 3.08 14.65
N GLN A 688 -31.52 2.55 13.61
CA GLN A 688 -30.80 1.28 13.61
C GLN A 688 -29.33 1.49 13.30
N ILE A 689 -28.48 0.69 13.93
CA ILE A 689 -27.08 0.50 13.55
C ILE A 689 -26.99 -0.81 12.77
N LYS A 690 -26.19 -0.87 11.71
CA LYS A 690 -25.80 -2.13 11.06
C LYS A 690 -24.29 -2.25 11.14
N LEU A 691 -23.82 -3.39 11.67
CA LEU A 691 -22.40 -3.72 11.78
C LEU A 691 -22.05 -4.81 10.77
N VAL A 692 -20.98 -4.60 10.00
CA VAL A 692 -20.45 -5.58 9.04
C VAL A 692 -18.94 -5.69 9.24
N ALA A 693 -18.51 -6.81 9.81
CA ALA A 693 -17.10 -7.18 9.84
C ALA A 693 -16.68 -7.75 8.48
N ASP A 694 -15.55 -7.29 7.94
CA ASP A 694 -14.94 -7.90 6.75
C ASP A 694 -14.52 -9.35 7.00
N ARG A 695 -14.09 -9.65 8.24
CA ARG A 695 -13.72 -10.97 8.72
C ARG A 695 -14.23 -11.19 10.14
N LYS A 696 -14.90 -12.33 10.36
CA LYS A 696 -15.39 -12.76 11.67
C LYS A 696 -14.44 -13.70 12.40
N GLU A 697 -13.36 -14.12 11.75
CA GLU A 697 -12.29 -14.94 12.33
C GLU A 697 -10.94 -14.29 12.03
N ILE A 698 -10.16 -14.05 13.08
CA ILE A 698 -8.83 -13.45 13.04
C ILE A 698 -7.86 -14.29 13.88
N LYS A 699 -6.57 -14.23 13.59
CA LYS A 699 -5.55 -14.96 14.35
C LYS A 699 -5.30 -14.29 15.70
N ALA A 700 -5.08 -15.08 16.75
CA ALA A 700 -4.62 -14.62 18.05
C ALA A 700 -3.08 -14.40 18.05
N ASP A 701 -2.59 -13.54 17.17
CA ASP A 701 -1.16 -13.29 16.97
C ASP A 701 -0.72 -11.87 17.33
N GLY A 702 -1.61 -11.05 17.90
CA GLY A 702 -1.31 -9.66 18.19
C GLY A 702 -1.21 -8.75 16.95
N GLN A 703 -1.40 -9.26 15.73
CA GLN A 703 -1.21 -8.50 14.49
C GLN A 703 -2.47 -8.44 13.62
N ASP A 704 -3.30 -9.48 13.66
CA ASP A 704 -4.43 -9.61 12.74
C ASP A 704 -5.55 -8.60 13.03
N LEU A 705 -6.23 -8.16 11.97
CA LEU A 705 -7.23 -7.11 12.02
C LEU A 705 -8.60 -7.57 11.52
N SER A 706 -9.65 -6.98 12.09
CA SER A 706 -11.03 -7.02 11.56
C SER A 706 -11.56 -5.60 11.42
N TYR A 707 -12.08 -5.27 10.24
CA TYR A 707 -12.66 -3.97 9.92
C TYR A 707 -14.18 -4.07 10.05
N ILE A 708 -14.75 -3.35 11.02
CA ILE A 708 -16.19 -3.30 11.27
C ILE A 708 -16.76 -2.03 10.67
N ALA A 709 -17.37 -2.15 9.50
CA ALA A 709 -18.16 -1.06 8.91
C ALA A 709 -19.44 -0.84 9.72
N VAL A 710 -19.75 0.43 9.98
CA VAL A 710 -20.94 0.86 10.68
C VAL A 710 -21.82 1.69 9.74
N GLU A 711 -23.10 1.35 9.66
CA GLU A 711 -24.08 2.08 8.86
C GLU A 711 -25.30 2.45 9.71
N LEU A 712 -25.76 3.69 9.58
CA LEU A 712 -26.96 4.21 10.24
C LEU A 712 -28.16 4.08 9.31
N ARG A 713 -29.15 3.30 9.75
CA ARG A 713 -30.30 2.92 8.94
C ARG A 713 -31.61 3.32 9.59
N ASP A 714 -32.62 3.59 8.76
CA ASP A 714 -33.99 3.84 9.22
C ASP A 714 -34.69 2.56 9.69
N ARG A 715 -35.99 2.64 10.00
CA ARG A 715 -36.78 1.49 10.50
C ARG A 715 -36.91 0.38 9.46
N GLU A 716 -36.92 0.76 8.18
CA GLU A 716 -37.05 -0.10 7.01
C GLU A 716 -35.70 -0.64 6.54
N GLY A 717 -34.61 -0.26 7.21
CA GLY A 717 -33.25 -0.70 6.92
C GLY A 717 -32.61 0.03 5.73
N VAL A 718 -33.11 1.18 5.29
CA VAL A 718 -32.44 2.03 4.28
C VAL A 718 -31.32 2.82 4.96
N LEU A 719 -30.12 2.85 4.36
CA LEU A 719 -29.03 3.72 4.82
C LEU A 719 -29.51 5.17 4.76
N ASN A 720 -29.30 5.94 5.83
CA ASN A 720 -29.58 7.36 5.87
C ASN A 720 -28.27 8.16 5.73
N PRO A 721 -27.96 8.72 4.54
CA PRO A 721 -26.73 9.47 4.31
C PRO A 721 -26.72 10.87 4.93
N ASN A 722 -27.81 11.30 5.57
CA ASN A 722 -27.85 12.56 6.32
C ASN A 722 -27.66 12.30 7.83
N ALA A 723 -27.58 11.04 8.26
CA ALA A 723 -27.37 10.69 9.65
C ALA A 723 -25.90 10.90 10.06
N ASP A 724 -25.69 11.66 11.12
CA ASP A 724 -24.38 12.08 11.60
C ASP A 724 -24.24 11.84 13.12
N ARG A 725 -24.95 10.84 13.66
CA ARG A 725 -24.99 10.57 15.10
C ARG A 725 -23.60 10.25 15.65
N ARG A 726 -23.33 10.69 16.88
CA ARG A 726 -22.12 10.29 17.62
C ARG A 726 -22.26 8.84 18.07
N LEU A 727 -21.24 8.04 17.75
CA LEU A 727 -21.16 6.63 18.08
C LEU A 727 -20.11 6.40 19.16
N THR A 728 -20.41 5.46 20.05
CA THR A 728 -19.50 4.95 21.08
C THR A 728 -19.26 3.47 20.83
N PHE A 729 -17.99 3.06 20.88
CA PHE A 729 -17.53 1.71 20.63
C PHE A 729 -17.03 1.11 21.94
N LYS A 730 -17.64 0.00 22.36
CA LYS A 730 -17.21 -0.80 23.51
C LYS A 730 -16.69 -2.14 23.02
N ILE A 731 -15.55 -2.57 23.54
CA ILE A 731 -14.96 -3.86 23.23
C ILE A 731 -14.81 -4.70 24.50
N GLU A 732 -15.11 -5.99 24.41
CA GLU A 732 -14.94 -7.00 25.45
C GLU A 732 -14.25 -8.24 24.85
N GLY A 733 -13.39 -8.90 25.61
CA GLY A 733 -12.62 -10.05 25.14
C GLY A 733 -11.18 -9.69 24.70
N PRO A 734 -10.46 -10.64 24.07
CA PRO A 734 -9.02 -10.54 23.82
C PRO A 734 -8.69 -9.72 22.55
N GLY A 735 -9.20 -8.49 22.47
CA GLY A 735 -8.96 -7.58 21.35
C GLY A 735 -9.01 -6.10 21.77
N THR A 736 -8.45 -5.24 20.92
CA THR A 736 -8.43 -3.78 21.12
C THR A 736 -9.05 -3.05 19.93
N ILE A 737 -9.63 -1.88 20.17
CA ILE A 737 -10.00 -0.95 19.09
C ILE A 737 -8.74 -0.18 18.73
N GLN A 738 -8.17 -0.51 17.58
CA GLN A 738 -6.91 0.09 17.10
C GLN A 738 -7.15 1.48 16.49
N GLY A 739 -8.34 1.74 15.96
CA GLY A 739 -8.72 3.05 15.43
C GLY A 739 -10.19 3.11 14.98
N VAL A 740 -10.72 4.33 14.93
CA VAL A 740 -12.08 4.63 14.43
C VAL A 740 -12.03 5.77 13.42
N ASP A 741 -12.89 5.71 12.41
CA ASP A 741 -12.90 6.65 11.27
C ASP A 741 -14.33 6.84 10.73
N ASN A 742 -14.53 7.88 9.93
CA ASN A 742 -15.76 8.16 9.19
C ASN A 742 -15.49 8.71 7.77
N ALA A 743 -14.23 8.83 7.34
CA ALA A 743 -13.79 9.42 6.08
C ALA A 743 -14.05 10.94 5.89
N ASN A 744 -14.56 11.63 6.92
CA ASN A 744 -14.67 13.08 6.88
C ASN A 744 -13.31 13.71 7.21
N LEU A 745 -12.61 14.18 6.19
CA LEU A 745 -11.33 14.85 6.36
C LEU A 745 -11.39 16.23 7.03
N LYS A 746 -12.58 16.70 7.42
CA LYS A 746 -12.76 17.87 8.30
C LYS A 746 -13.01 17.47 9.77
N ASP A 747 -13.20 16.19 10.06
CA ASP A 747 -13.34 15.66 11.42
C ASP A 747 -11.97 15.35 12.01
N PHE A 748 -11.43 16.33 12.74
CA PHE A 748 -10.12 16.26 13.38
C PHE A 748 -10.16 15.63 14.79
N GLU A 749 -11.22 14.88 15.15
CA GLU A 749 -11.22 14.05 16.36
C GLU A 749 -10.16 12.93 16.27
N PRO A 750 -9.47 12.56 17.37
CA PRO A 750 -8.40 11.57 17.35
C PRO A 750 -8.82 10.20 16.80
N TYR A 751 -8.04 9.64 15.88
CA TYR A 751 -8.30 8.32 15.27
C TYR A 751 -8.25 7.18 16.29
N GLN A 752 -7.31 7.23 17.23
CA GLN A 752 -7.27 6.33 18.38
C GLN A 752 -8.26 6.79 19.46
N SER A 753 -9.53 6.44 19.25
CA SER A 753 -10.64 6.83 20.12
C SER A 753 -11.67 5.71 20.22
N LEU A 754 -12.51 5.79 21.25
CA LEU A 754 -13.69 4.93 21.44
C LEU A 754 -14.98 5.62 21.02
N THR A 755 -14.89 6.80 20.39
CA THR A 755 -16.06 7.50 19.85
C THR A 755 -15.74 8.13 18.50
N ARG A 756 -16.74 8.16 17.62
CA ARG A 756 -16.63 8.81 16.31
C ARG A 756 -18.01 9.30 15.86
N LYS A 757 -18.07 10.46 15.20
CA LYS A 757 -19.31 10.92 14.54
C LYS A 757 -19.51 10.11 13.26
N ALA A 758 -20.71 9.64 12.96
CA ALA A 758 -20.97 9.13 11.62
C ALA A 758 -20.86 10.28 10.60
N TRP A 759 -20.41 9.97 9.39
CA TRP A 759 -20.43 10.89 8.26
C TRP A 759 -21.03 10.17 7.07
N HIS A 760 -21.99 10.82 6.41
CA HIS A 760 -22.88 10.18 5.44
C HIS A 760 -23.52 8.86 5.92
N GLY A 761 -23.92 8.81 7.19
CA GLY A 761 -24.49 7.62 7.81
C GLY A 761 -23.49 6.48 8.01
N ARG A 762 -22.19 6.71 7.82
CA ARG A 762 -21.14 5.69 7.88
C ARG A 762 -20.09 6.01 8.94
N ALA A 763 -19.50 4.96 9.50
CA ALA A 763 -18.28 5.00 10.32
C ALA A 763 -17.56 3.64 10.22
N LEU A 764 -16.36 3.57 10.79
CA LEU A 764 -15.53 2.38 10.81
C LEU A 764 -14.89 2.20 12.19
N ALA A 765 -14.82 0.96 12.66
CA ALA A 765 -13.95 0.57 13.76
C ALA A 765 -13.00 -0.54 13.30
N ILE A 766 -11.73 -0.44 13.68
CA ILE A 766 -10.70 -1.42 13.37
C ILE A 766 -10.34 -2.15 14.67
N VAL A 767 -10.55 -3.47 14.68
CA VAL A 767 -10.23 -4.33 15.83
C VAL A 767 -8.91 -5.04 15.56
N ARG A 768 -8.00 -5.00 16.51
CA ARG A 768 -6.74 -5.77 16.52
C ARG A 768 -6.86 -6.92 17.53
N SER A 769 -6.42 -8.12 17.14
CA SER A 769 -6.33 -9.24 18.08
C SER A 769 -5.23 -9.01 19.11
N THR A 770 -5.35 -9.66 20.26
CA THR A 770 -4.20 -9.88 21.16
C THR A 770 -3.57 -11.25 20.85
N HIS A 771 -2.63 -11.70 21.69
CA HIS A 771 -2.10 -13.08 21.63
C HIS A 771 -3.02 -14.11 22.30
N GLU A 772 -4.12 -13.68 22.90
CA GLU A 772 -5.08 -14.57 23.54
C GLU A 772 -6.21 -14.95 22.58
N LYS A 773 -6.54 -16.25 22.54
CA LYS A 773 -7.69 -16.76 21.77
C LYS A 773 -8.99 -16.47 22.53
N GLY A 774 -10.08 -16.27 21.80
CA GLY A 774 -11.41 -16.11 22.39
C GLY A 774 -12.37 -15.26 21.56
N GLU A 775 -13.56 -15.05 22.10
CA GLU A 775 -14.56 -14.17 21.48
C GLU A 775 -14.27 -12.70 21.81
N ILE A 776 -14.22 -11.87 20.78
CA ILE A 776 -14.17 -10.41 20.87
C ILE A 776 -15.56 -9.88 20.54
N LYS A 777 -16.18 -9.17 21.48
CA LYS A 777 -17.51 -8.56 21.31
C LYS A 777 -17.35 -7.05 21.18
N VAL A 778 -17.78 -6.51 20.03
CA VAL A 778 -17.80 -5.06 19.79
C VAL A 778 -19.24 -4.58 19.79
N THR A 779 -19.57 -3.70 20.74
CA THR A 779 -20.87 -3.07 20.86
C THR A 779 -20.78 -1.61 20.43
N VAL A 780 -21.67 -1.19 19.53
CA VAL A 780 -21.78 0.19 19.05
C VAL A 780 -23.12 0.76 19.48
N SER A 781 -23.10 1.95 20.07
CA SER A 781 -24.28 2.68 20.53
C SER A 781 -24.20 4.15 20.12
N GLY A 782 -25.35 4.82 20.01
CA GLY A 782 -25.45 6.26 19.80
C GLY A 782 -26.83 6.77 20.23
N ASP A 783 -26.95 8.08 20.44
CA ASP A 783 -28.21 8.67 20.90
C ASP A 783 -29.36 8.45 19.87
N GLY A 784 -30.53 8.04 20.37
CA GLY A 784 -31.68 7.66 19.54
C GLY A 784 -31.53 6.37 18.72
N LEU A 785 -30.40 5.65 18.82
CA LEU A 785 -30.12 4.42 18.07
C LEU A 785 -30.23 3.19 18.95
N GLN A 786 -30.76 2.09 18.40
CA GLN A 786 -30.70 0.78 19.06
C GLN A 786 -29.24 0.27 19.04
N PRO A 787 -28.61 0.01 20.20
CA PRO A 787 -27.25 -0.53 20.23
C PRO A 787 -27.17 -1.88 19.50
N GLN A 788 -26.02 -2.14 18.88
CA GLN A 788 -25.76 -3.40 18.19
C GLN A 788 -24.41 -3.98 18.60
N THR A 789 -24.34 -5.30 18.65
CA THR A 789 -23.11 -6.03 18.97
C THR A 789 -22.76 -6.98 17.84
N ILE A 790 -21.48 -7.03 17.49
CA ILE A 790 -20.92 -8.05 16.60
C ILE A 790 -19.82 -8.83 17.33
N THR A 791 -19.75 -10.13 17.05
CA THR A 791 -18.74 -11.03 17.61
C THR A 791 -17.73 -11.42 16.54
N ILE A 792 -16.45 -11.31 16.88
CA ILE A 792 -15.30 -11.79 16.12
C ILE A 792 -14.63 -12.88 16.94
N THR A 793 -14.16 -13.95 16.30
CA THR A 793 -13.43 -15.03 16.97
C THR A 793 -11.94 -14.86 16.71
N SER A 794 -11.15 -14.79 17.78
CA SER A 794 -9.70 -14.84 17.73
C SER A 794 -9.23 -16.29 17.94
N ILE A 795 -8.57 -16.88 16.93
CA ILE A 795 -8.25 -18.32 16.85
C ILE A 795 -6.76 -18.65 16.84
#